data_AF-A0A2E2N504-F1
#
_entry.id   AF-A0A2E2N504-F1
#
_cell.length_a   1.000
_cell.length_b   1.000
_cell.length_c   1.000
_cell.angle_alpha   90.00
_cell.angle_beta   90.00
_cell.angle_gamma   90.00
#
_symmetry.space_group_name_H-M   'P 1'
#
loop_
_entity.id
_entity.type
_entity.pdbx_description
1 polymer ?
#
loop_
_entity_poly.entity_id
_entity_poly.type
_entity_poly.pdbx_seq_one_letter_code
_entity_poly.pdbx_strand_id
1 'polypeptide(L)'
;MHHALVCAIGCVNLGSQAIEVLPGDVIEGTGSVVLNGQPISLDADSVVNVRGGQFGPFFSALDLQRATINLYSGPFAPPGLFQPNSVRDARLNILGDLDVRAYMILQGQSELNVHEGRSLFRIMDGVSAAFHGGRIVRHAADEGSSTTFFGGGFRLDGEPLDEPFYEGGLPGLFTGVLASGDPVILPNDGLASYLEGEVTLVPVEPPAVDVTPLEVDSGVGPSFIRSGQELTVLDGATVPDGARVLEATLNVAGGHVGNDSSVAFGSLNISGGRVGTDLNVYRGAVRVSGGVLGSRASIRAGSELRLEGGVIEPGLKLLEGAQLDIAGSDFEQDGVPTSSIQQSWRALTGTLASGDAFILLSGGTPNQDFIAGESRLIETPIPPADLSPIHVASGVGPSSLRAGQDLTLLPGGVLPQHLRAVKARLTIDGGVVGADARTAFCDVLVRGGTIHDGLTMHAGAVRIEGGTLLGVTSILHTGDTDAPVGDGPDVLLTGGTVEDIVVRPIYFSRGHVRVSGDFHADSATFALRETTIAGGSFGRLQAQNGVHTVTGGDFEHVVFGRTTTISGGSFGEASCSGTTTVLGGQFGAFGTGDGLTVTDGVFNGVLRLTGDAQTRLLGGDYRGRIETESTSRADDRLRIEGGSFSGGFALGPQTNTELLVREAILDGETLEFAPGDSLEIVERGAQHVLSVILADGTPLTLTLDPDDGPADYVDATASLVLTRVALGCNAADLAPPFGVVDLADVAEYLYWFDRNAPAADLAAPQGTIDIADVVAFLQLFGAGCP
;
A
#
# COMPACT_ATOMS: atom_id res chain seq x y z
N MET A 1 -56.81 -4.85 1.15
CA MET A 1 -57.22 -4.21 2.42
C MET A 1 -56.98 -5.26 3.50
N HIS A 2 -55.92 -5.27 4.29
CA HIS A 2 -55.35 -4.19 5.08
C HIS A 2 -53.86 -3.95 4.79
N HIS A 3 -53.55 -2.82 4.14
CA HIS A 3 -52.27 -2.14 4.29
C HIS A 3 -52.54 -1.00 5.28
N ALA A 4 -51.90 -1.01 6.45
CA ALA A 4 -51.97 0.10 7.38
C ALA A 4 -50.81 1.05 7.09
N LEU A 5 -51.08 2.07 6.27
CA LEU A 5 -50.26 3.27 6.20
C LEU A 5 -50.60 4.12 7.43
N VAL A 6 -49.72 4.15 8.43
CA VAL A 6 -49.87 5.01 9.62
C VAL A 6 -48.87 6.15 9.50
N CYS A 7 -49.38 7.35 9.29
CA CYS A 7 -48.63 8.60 9.33
C CYS A 7 -49.17 9.48 10.47
N ALA A 8 -48.22 10.03 11.25
CA ALA A 8 -48.30 11.21 12.12
C ALA A 8 -48.65 11.05 13.63
N ILE A 9 -47.65 11.46 14.43
CA ILE A 9 -47.62 11.95 15.84
C ILE A 9 -47.60 10.89 16.97
N GLY A 10 -46.43 10.79 17.64
CA GLY A 10 -46.23 10.21 18.97
C GLY A 10 -45.26 9.02 19.01
N CYS A 11 -44.42 8.92 20.04
CA CYS A 11 -43.60 7.75 20.32
C CYS A 11 -44.47 6.48 20.24
N VAL A 12 -44.12 5.56 19.34
CA VAL A 12 -44.80 4.26 19.28
C VAL A 12 -44.14 3.39 20.34
N ASN A 13 -44.71 3.39 21.54
CA ASN A 13 -44.39 2.35 22.51
C ASN A 13 -45.07 1.05 22.04
N LEU A 14 -44.30 0.14 21.45
CA LEU A 14 -44.78 -1.19 21.09
C LEU A 14 -44.84 -2.02 22.39
N GLY A 15 -45.83 -1.75 23.24
CA GLY A 15 -45.97 -2.51 24.49
C GLY A 15 -46.05 -4.01 24.21
N SER A 16 -45.26 -4.83 24.91
CA SER A 16 -45.21 -6.32 24.98
C SER A 16 -45.60 -7.18 23.75
N GLN A 17 -45.65 -6.65 22.53
CA GLN A 17 -46.01 -7.41 21.34
C GLN A 17 -44.78 -8.06 20.72
N ALA A 18 -44.91 -9.34 20.35
CA ALA A 18 -43.88 -10.06 19.61
C ALA A 18 -43.75 -9.50 18.20
N ILE A 19 -42.54 -9.14 17.79
CA ILE A 19 -42.22 -8.75 16.41
C ILE A 19 -41.67 -9.99 15.71
N GLU A 20 -42.36 -10.46 14.67
CA GLU A 20 -41.89 -11.52 13.79
C GLU A 20 -41.46 -10.90 12.45
N VAL A 21 -40.19 -11.06 12.10
CA VAL A 21 -39.64 -10.68 10.79
C VAL A 21 -39.56 -11.95 9.95
N LEU A 22 -40.26 -11.97 8.81
CA LEU A 22 -40.42 -13.17 7.99
C LEU A 22 -39.40 -13.23 6.84
N PRO A 23 -39.10 -14.43 6.30
CA PRO A 23 -38.20 -14.58 5.15
C PRO A 23 -38.69 -13.78 3.93
N GLY A 24 -37.83 -12.90 3.40
CA GLY A 24 -38.16 -12.01 2.28
C GLY A 24 -38.57 -10.59 2.69
N ASP A 25 -38.80 -10.35 4.00
CA ASP A 25 -38.86 -8.99 4.52
C ASP A 25 -37.47 -8.35 4.46
N VAL A 26 -37.36 -7.27 3.69
CA VAL A 26 -36.16 -6.44 3.69
C VAL A 26 -36.39 -5.29 4.66
N ILE A 27 -35.66 -5.29 5.78
CA ILE A 27 -35.55 -4.10 6.64
C ILE A 27 -34.56 -3.14 5.97
N GLU A 28 -34.99 -2.48 4.89
CA GLU A 28 -34.21 -1.47 4.18
C GLU A 28 -34.58 -0.09 4.75
N GLY A 29 -33.67 0.46 5.56
CA GLY A 29 -33.71 1.83 6.02
C GLY A 29 -32.31 2.43 5.96
N THR A 30 -32.15 3.53 5.23
CA THR A 30 -30.94 4.36 5.30
C THR A 30 -30.89 5.03 6.68
N GLY A 31 -30.23 4.37 7.63
CA GLY A 31 -30.02 4.78 9.02
C GLY A 31 -30.90 4.03 10.01
N SER A 32 -30.27 3.22 10.88
CA SER A 32 -30.85 2.43 11.99
C SER A 32 -32.06 1.53 11.61
N VAL A 33 -32.41 0.52 12.41
CA VAL A 33 -33.78 -0.01 12.29
C VAL A 33 -34.68 1.11 12.74
N VAL A 34 -35.27 1.76 11.76
CA VAL A 34 -35.99 3.00 11.93
C VAL A 34 -37.40 2.76 11.43
N LEU A 35 -38.31 2.52 12.37
CA LEU A 35 -39.72 2.82 12.15
C LEU A 35 -39.87 4.34 12.34
N ASN A 36 -39.78 5.12 11.24
CA ASN A 36 -39.99 6.59 11.20
C ASN A 36 -38.92 7.51 11.83
N GLY A 37 -37.68 7.50 11.37
CA GLY A 37 -36.57 8.31 11.88
C GLY A 37 -36.13 8.11 13.35
N GLN A 38 -36.58 7.08 14.08
CA GLN A 38 -36.35 6.95 15.54
C GLN A 38 -35.73 5.60 15.92
N PRO A 39 -34.82 5.55 16.93
CA PRO A 39 -34.33 4.30 17.51
C PRO A 39 -35.51 3.45 17.99
N ILE A 40 -35.49 2.15 17.71
CA ILE A 40 -36.42 1.21 18.33
C ILE A 40 -35.91 0.96 19.75
N SER A 41 -36.58 1.57 20.73
CA SER A 41 -36.52 1.13 22.11
C SER A 41 -37.55 0.02 22.27
N LEU A 42 -37.08 -1.17 22.62
CA LEU A 42 -37.98 -2.25 23.02
C LEU A 42 -38.24 -2.14 24.51
N ASP A 43 -39.50 -2.28 24.91
CA ASP A 43 -39.85 -2.40 26.33
C ASP A 43 -39.20 -3.67 26.92
N ALA A 44 -38.99 -3.64 28.24
CA ALA A 44 -38.59 -4.84 28.98
C ALA A 44 -39.56 -6.01 28.68
N ASP A 45 -38.99 -7.20 28.53
CA ASP A 45 -39.68 -8.46 28.22
C ASP A 45 -40.15 -8.64 26.75
N SER A 46 -39.75 -7.74 25.85
CA SER A 46 -40.05 -7.90 24.40
C SER A 46 -39.34 -9.12 23.80
N VAL A 47 -40.04 -9.90 22.97
CA VAL A 47 -39.45 -11.02 22.20
C VAL A 47 -39.40 -10.67 20.71
N VAL A 48 -38.20 -10.68 20.13
CA VAL A 48 -37.97 -10.46 18.69
C VAL A 48 -37.52 -11.77 18.06
N ASN A 49 -38.28 -12.26 17.08
CA ASN A 49 -37.90 -13.43 16.29
C ASN A 49 -37.47 -12.97 14.89
N VAL A 50 -36.22 -13.22 14.51
CA VAL A 50 -35.68 -12.89 13.19
C VAL A 50 -35.46 -14.19 12.42
N ARG A 51 -36.25 -14.42 11.36
CA ARG A 51 -36.17 -15.60 10.50
C ARG A 51 -35.68 -15.19 9.11
N GLY A 52 -34.36 -15.15 8.94
CA GLY A 52 -33.72 -14.65 7.70
C GLY A 52 -33.68 -13.11 7.58
N GLY A 53 -33.06 -12.59 6.51
CA GLY A 53 -32.94 -11.15 6.21
C GLY A 53 -31.52 -10.74 5.80
N GLN A 54 -31.26 -9.46 5.54
CA GLN A 54 -29.91 -8.88 5.56
C GLN A 54 -29.84 -7.90 6.75
N PHE A 55 -28.85 -8.04 7.62
CA PHE A 55 -28.50 -6.98 8.56
C PHE A 55 -27.55 -6.03 7.83
N GLY A 56 -28.05 -4.88 7.40
CA GLY A 56 -27.20 -3.83 6.84
C GLY A 56 -26.17 -3.33 7.89
N PRO A 57 -25.05 -2.74 7.46
CA PRO A 57 -23.96 -2.26 8.34
C PRO A 57 -24.38 -1.15 9.34
N PHE A 58 -25.64 -0.70 9.31
CA PHE A 58 -26.16 0.42 10.11
C PHE A 58 -27.05 0.01 11.28
N PHE A 59 -27.00 -1.24 11.73
CA PHE A 59 -27.65 -1.71 12.97
C PHE A 59 -26.96 -1.20 14.26
N SER A 60 -26.32 -0.04 14.22
CA SER A 60 -25.42 0.47 15.27
C SER A 60 -26.12 1.11 16.47
N ALA A 61 -27.45 1.07 16.58
CA ALA A 61 -28.20 1.83 17.61
C ALA A 61 -29.42 1.09 18.19
N LEU A 62 -29.26 -0.19 18.52
CA LEU A 62 -30.27 -0.94 19.26
C LEU A 62 -29.85 -1.01 20.74
N ASP A 63 -30.32 -0.06 21.53
CA ASP A 63 -30.29 -0.13 23.01
C ASP A 63 -31.38 -1.12 23.45
N LEU A 64 -31.00 -2.39 23.40
CA LEU A 64 -31.85 -3.51 23.73
C LEU A 64 -31.73 -3.78 25.22
N GLN A 65 -32.55 -3.11 26.03
CA GLN A 65 -32.61 -3.39 27.46
C GLN A 65 -33.69 -4.43 27.74
N ARG A 66 -33.34 -5.56 28.35
CA ARG A 66 -34.30 -6.57 28.85
C ARG A 66 -35.17 -7.23 27.78
N ALA A 67 -34.70 -7.30 26.54
CA ALA A 67 -35.39 -8.01 25.46
C ALA A 67 -34.85 -9.45 25.26
N THR A 68 -35.65 -10.33 24.69
CA THR A 68 -35.20 -11.63 24.15
C THR A 68 -35.17 -11.56 22.63
N ILE A 69 -34.04 -11.90 22.01
CA ILE A 69 -33.88 -11.93 20.55
C ILE A 69 -33.56 -13.36 20.14
N ASN A 70 -34.36 -13.91 19.25
CA ASN A 70 -34.14 -15.22 18.66
C ASN A 70 -33.76 -15.05 17.18
N LEU A 71 -32.54 -15.42 16.83
CA LEU A 71 -32.04 -15.43 15.46
C LEU A 71 -32.15 -16.86 14.91
N TYR A 72 -32.98 -17.07 13.89
CA TYR A 72 -33.17 -18.36 13.23
C TYR A 72 -32.46 -18.39 11.87
N SER A 73 -32.10 -19.58 11.41
CA SER A 73 -31.46 -19.80 10.11
C SER A 73 -32.26 -19.22 8.94
N GLY A 74 -31.54 -18.65 7.98
CA GLY A 74 -32.08 -18.15 6.71
C GLY A 74 -30.92 -17.72 5.80
N PRO A 75 -31.11 -17.64 4.46
CA PRO A 75 -30.07 -17.18 3.55
C PRO A 75 -29.83 -15.67 3.79
N PHE A 76 -28.84 -15.35 4.63
CA PHE A 76 -28.31 -14.00 4.73
C PHE A 76 -27.42 -13.76 3.50
N ALA A 77 -27.59 -12.62 2.84
CA ALA A 77 -26.64 -12.20 1.80
C ALA A 77 -25.30 -11.80 2.44
N PRO A 78 -24.25 -11.47 1.66
CA PRO A 78 -22.88 -11.45 2.16
C PRO A 78 -22.71 -10.54 3.39
N PRO A 79 -21.81 -10.92 4.31
CA PRO A 79 -21.76 -10.38 5.66
C PRO A 79 -21.46 -8.88 5.67
N GLY A 80 -22.39 -8.08 6.18
CA GLY A 80 -22.11 -6.72 6.66
C GLY A 80 -21.48 -6.78 8.06
N LEU A 81 -20.48 -5.95 8.31
CA LEU A 81 -19.92 -5.74 9.65
C LEU A 81 -21.00 -5.14 10.55
N PHE A 82 -21.56 -5.98 11.42
CA PHE A 82 -22.39 -5.52 12.53
C PHE A 82 -21.44 -4.94 13.59
N GLN A 83 -21.41 -3.62 13.73
CA GLN A 83 -20.86 -2.92 14.89
C GLN A 83 -22.02 -2.47 15.78
N PRO A 84 -22.61 -3.35 16.60
CA PRO A 84 -23.59 -2.91 17.56
C PRO A 84 -22.88 -2.08 18.62
N ASN A 85 -23.43 -0.91 18.92
CA ASN A 85 -23.34 -0.41 20.28
C ASN A 85 -24.08 -1.43 21.18
N SER A 86 -23.54 -1.63 22.37
CA SER A 86 -23.76 -2.78 23.25
C SER A 86 -25.20 -3.29 23.39
N VAL A 87 -25.36 -4.62 23.39
CA VAL A 87 -26.58 -5.28 23.88
C VAL A 87 -26.48 -5.36 25.39
N ARG A 88 -27.42 -4.77 26.14
CA ARG A 88 -27.31 -4.66 27.60
C ARG A 88 -28.51 -5.27 28.31
N ASP A 89 -28.26 -6.11 29.32
CA ASP A 89 -29.30 -6.75 30.12
C ASP A 89 -30.33 -7.54 29.26
N ALA A 90 -29.92 -8.18 28.15
CA ALA A 90 -30.82 -8.84 27.21
C ALA A 90 -30.46 -10.32 26.99
N ARG A 91 -31.43 -11.10 26.50
CA ARG A 91 -31.23 -12.51 26.12
C ARG A 91 -31.13 -12.65 24.61
N LEU A 92 -30.04 -13.21 24.10
CA LEU A 92 -29.83 -13.46 22.67
C LEU A 92 -29.71 -14.97 22.44
N ASN A 93 -30.61 -15.54 21.64
CA ASN A 93 -30.60 -16.94 21.26
C ASN A 93 -30.30 -17.06 19.76
N ILE A 94 -29.30 -17.86 19.41
CA ILE A 94 -28.94 -18.18 18.03
C ILE A 94 -29.32 -19.63 17.78
N LEU A 95 -30.38 -19.83 17.00
CA LEU A 95 -31.13 -21.07 16.89
C LEU A 95 -31.01 -21.73 15.49
N GLY A 96 -30.02 -21.34 14.68
CA GLY A 96 -29.79 -21.94 13.37
C GLY A 96 -28.41 -21.63 12.79
N ASP A 97 -28.08 -22.26 11.66
CA ASP A 97 -26.81 -22.05 10.92
C ASP A 97 -26.71 -20.64 10.31
N LEU A 98 -26.46 -19.65 11.16
CA LEU A 98 -26.33 -18.25 10.81
C LEU A 98 -24.84 -17.90 10.79
N ASP A 99 -24.32 -17.37 9.66
CA ASP A 99 -22.96 -16.81 9.62
C ASP A 99 -22.97 -15.41 10.27
N VAL A 100 -22.94 -15.39 11.60
CA VAL A 100 -22.85 -14.18 12.41
C VAL A 100 -21.38 -13.74 12.44
N ARG A 101 -20.93 -13.06 11.37
CA ARG A 101 -19.65 -12.30 11.39
C ARG A 101 -19.81 -10.94 12.09
N ALA A 102 -20.67 -10.87 13.10
CA ALA A 102 -20.91 -9.68 13.89
C ALA A 102 -19.95 -9.65 15.07
N TYR A 103 -19.20 -8.55 15.28
CA TYR A 103 -18.50 -8.33 16.55
C TYR A 103 -19.53 -7.86 17.57
N MET A 104 -20.23 -8.79 18.21
CA MET A 104 -21.24 -8.42 19.20
C MET A 104 -20.59 -8.24 20.57
N ILE A 105 -20.80 -7.05 21.13
CA ILE A 105 -20.42 -6.68 22.48
C ILE A 105 -21.67 -6.78 23.36
N LEU A 106 -21.70 -7.78 24.23
CA LEU A 106 -22.75 -7.92 25.24
C LEU A 106 -22.28 -7.25 26.53
N GLN A 107 -23.17 -6.55 27.24
CA GLN A 107 -22.92 -5.87 28.51
C GLN A 107 -24.04 -6.15 29.54
N GLY A 108 -23.77 -5.84 30.81
CA GLY A 108 -24.78 -5.98 31.88
C GLY A 108 -25.17 -7.43 32.12
N GLN A 109 -26.36 -7.68 32.69
CA GLN A 109 -26.88 -9.01 32.99
C GLN A 109 -27.48 -9.68 31.74
N SER A 110 -26.73 -9.70 30.63
CA SER A 110 -27.16 -10.33 29.39
C SER A 110 -26.94 -11.85 29.42
N GLU A 111 -27.70 -12.59 28.61
CA GLU A 111 -27.57 -14.03 28.42
C GLU A 111 -27.48 -14.34 26.92
N LEU A 112 -26.41 -15.02 26.50
CA LEU A 112 -26.24 -15.49 25.11
C LEU A 112 -26.37 -17.00 25.04
N ASN A 113 -27.34 -17.54 24.30
CA ASN A 113 -27.46 -18.96 24.02
C ASN A 113 -27.15 -19.24 22.55
N VAL A 114 -26.09 -20.01 22.28
CA VAL A 114 -25.72 -20.41 20.92
C VAL A 114 -25.96 -21.90 20.75
N HIS A 115 -26.88 -22.24 19.87
CA HIS A 115 -27.21 -23.63 19.54
C HIS A 115 -26.58 -24.06 18.21
N GLU A 116 -26.50 -23.17 17.23
CA GLU A 116 -25.96 -23.41 15.88
C GLU A 116 -25.35 -22.10 15.30
N GLY A 117 -24.67 -22.18 14.15
CA GLY A 117 -24.16 -21.03 13.40
C GLY A 117 -22.69 -20.68 13.65
N ARG A 118 -22.12 -19.79 12.82
CA ARG A 118 -20.74 -19.29 12.95
C ARG A 118 -20.74 -17.99 13.73
N SER A 119 -19.90 -17.88 14.74
CA SER A 119 -20.00 -16.76 15.68
C SER A 119 -18.66 -16.17 16.16
N LEU A 120 -18.67 -14.86 16.39
CA LEU A 120 -17.55 -14.05 16.86
C LEU A 120 -18.04 -13.12 17.98
N PHE A 121 -17.71 -13.41 19.24
CA PHE A 121 -18.26 -12.65 20.38
C PHE A 121 -17.19 -12.00 21.23
N ARG A 122 -17.53 -10.82 21.77
CA ARG A 122 -16.92 -10.30 22.98
C ARG A 122 -17.97 -10.16 24.08
N ILE A 123 -17.75 -10.87 25.17
CA ILE A 123 -18.59 -10.91 26.36
C ILE A 123 -17.92 -10.03 27.41
N MET A 124 -18.61 -8.96 27.82
CA MET A 124 -18.10 -8.07 28.86
C MET A 124 -18.54 -8.51 30.26
N ASP A 125 -18.00 -7.83 31.27
CA ASP A 125 -18.36 -7.99 32.68
C ASP A 125 -19.89 -8.05 32.90
N GLY A 126 -20.31 -9.01 33.73
CA GLY A 126 -21.69 -9.26 34.13
C GLY A 126 -22.52 -10.10 33.15
N VAL A 127 -22.01 -10.43 31.96
CA VAL A 127 -22.74 -11.21 30.96
C VAL A 127 -22.51 -12.71 31.15
N SER A 128 -23.56 -13.48 30.94
CA SER A 128 -23.50 -14.94 30.84
C SER A 128 -23.65 -15.40 29.38
N ALA A 129 -22.89 -16.40 28.96
CA ALA A 129 -23.10 -17.10 27.71
C ALA A 129 -23.14 -18.62 27.92
N ALA A 130 -23.93 -19.30 27.10
CA ALA A 130 -24.14 -20.73 27.09
C ALA A 130 -24.04 -21.24 25.64
N PHE A 131 -23.10 -22.16 25.42
CA PHE A 131 -22.82 -22.75 24.12
C PHE A 131 -23.25 -24.21 24.11
N HIS A 132 -24.30 -24.51 23.36
CA HIS A 132 -24.80 -25.86 23.12
C HIS A 132 -24.31 -26.45 21.80
N GLY A 133 -23.95 -25.58 20.86
CA GLY A 133 -23.44 -25.95 19.54
C GLY A 133 -22.99 -24.74 18.75
N GLY A 134 -22.81 -24.92 17.45
CA GLY A 134 -22.32 -23.89 16.54
C GLY A 134 -20.81 -23.80 16.51
N ARG A 135 -20.33 -23.02 15.55
CA ARG A 135 -18.92 -22.80 15.27
C ARG A 135 -18.44 -21.49 15.89
N ILE A 136 -17.71 -21.64 16.98
CA ILE A 136 -17.07 -20.50 17.66
C ILE A 136 -15.75 -20.20 16.94
N VAL A 137 -15.66 -19.04 16.29
CA VAL A 137 -14.47 -18.64 15.51
C VAL A 137 -13.52 -17.79 16.34
N ARG A 138 -14.09 -16.83 17.06
CA ARG A 138 -13.38 -16.00 18.03
C ARG A 138 -14.28 -15.74 19.22
N HIS A 139 -13.69 -15.79 20.40
CA HIS A 139 -14.41 -15.59 21.63
C HIS A 139 -13.52 -14.88 22.64
N ALA A 140 -13.95 -13.68 23.03
CA ALA A 140 -13.35 -12.89 24.08
C ALA A 140 -14.33 -12.81 25.25
N ALA A 141 -13.97 -13.28 26.42
CA ALA A 141 -14.76 -13.14 27.64
C ALA A 141 -13.93 -12.38 28.66
N ASP A 142 -14.31 -11.14 28.96
CA ASP A 142 -13.62 -10.26 29.90
C ASP A 142 -13.82 -10.77 31.35
N GLU A 143 -12.96 -10.33 32.27
CA GLU A 143 -13.13 -10.56 33.71
C GLU A 143 -14.55 -10.18 34.18
N GLY A 144 -15.15 -11.01 35.05
CA GLY A 144 -16.51 -10.82 35.58
C GLY A 144 -17.65 -11.30 34.67
N SER A 145 -17.35 -11.79 33.46
CA SER A 145 -18.30 -12.55 32.65
C SER A 145 -18.35 -14.03 33.07
N SER A 146 -19.38 -14.76 32.64
CA SER A 146 -19.45 -16.23 32.77
C SER A 146 -19.76 -16.89 31.44
N THR A 147 -19.08 -17.99 31.14
CA THR A 147 -19.27 -18.78 29.92
C THR A 147 -19.48 -20.24 30.27
N THR A 148 -20.57 -20.82 29.78
CA THR A 148 -20.93 -22.21 29.97
C THR A 148 -20.83 -22.97 28.66
N PHE A 149 -20.07 -24.07 28.64
CA PHE A 149 -19.99 -24.97 27.48
C PHE A 149 -20.72 -26.28 27.79
N PHE A 150 -21.67 -26.65 26.95
CA PHE A 150 -22.37 -27.93 27.04
C PHE A 150 -21.75 -28.89 26.03
N GLY A 151 -21.15 -29.98 26.49
CA GLY A 151 -20.43 -30.89 25.62
C GLY A 151 -19.53 -31.87 26.37
N GLY A 152 -18.56 -32.46 25.68
CA GLY A 152 -17.63 -33.42 26.25
C GLY A 152 -16.25 -33.38 25.60
N GLY A 153 -15.32 -34.13 26.18
CA GLY A 153 -13.93 -34.18 25.70
C GLY A 153 -13.20 -32.84 25.83
N PHE A 154 -13.57 -32.02 26.82
CA PHE A 154 -12.93 -30.73 27.05
C PHE A 154 -11.49 -30.91 27.51
N ARG A 155 -10.59 -30.11 26.94
CA ARG A 155 -9.16 -30.12 27.26
C ARG A 155 -8.63 -28.70 27.33
N LEU A 156 -7.64 -28.49 28.19
CA LEU A 156 -6.78 -27.31 28.20
C LEU A 156 -5.37 -27.74 27.84
N ASP A 157 -4.86 -27.21 26.73
CA ASP A 157 -3.51 -27.52 26.24
C ASP A 157 -3.25 -29.02 25.95
N GLY A 158 -4.33 -29.78 25.73
CA GLY A 158 -4.32 -31.20 25.43
C GLY A 158 -4.59 -32.08 26.65
N GLU A 159 -4.52 -31.50 27.85
CA GLU A 159 -4.86 -32.20 29.08
C GLU A 159 -6.37 -32.17 29.32
N PRO A 160 -7.00 -33.31 29.65
CA PRO A 160 -8.42 -33.35 29.99
C PRO A 160 -8.78 -32.40 31.13
N LEU A 161 -9.95 -31.76 31.02
CA LEU A 161 -10.54 -30.97 32.09
C LEU A 161 -11.59 -31.81 32.83
N ASP A 162 -11.27 -32.16 34.08
CA ASP A 162 -12.13 -33.00 34.94
C ASP A 162 -13.04 -32.18 35.86
N GLU A 163 -12.72 -30.89 36.08
CA GLU A 163 -13.50 -30.01 36.93
C GLU A 163 -14.63 -29.34 36.12
N PRO A 164 -15.84 -29.21 36.70
CA PRO A 164 -16.96 -28.57 36.00
C PRO A 164 -16.88 -27.03 36.02
N PHE A 165 -15.94 -26.44 36.75
CA PHE A 165 -15.89 -25.00 37.00
C PHE A 165 -14.46 -24.48 37.18
N TYR A 166 -14.16 -23.35 36.54
CA TYR A 166 -12.86 -22.68 36.57
C TYR A 166 -13.03 -21.17 36.84
N GLU A 167 -12.54 -20.72 37.99
CA GLU A 167 -12.49 -19.30 38.36
C GLU A 167 -11.29 -18.62 37.68
N GLY A 168 -11.50 -17.46 37.05
CA GLY A 168 -10.44 -16.67 36.41
C GLY A 168 -10.04 -17.14 35.01
N GLY A 169 -10.92 -17.89 34.34
CA GLY A 169 -10.75 -18.21 32.93
C GLY A 169 -9.87 -19.43 32.62
N LEU A 170 -9.56 -19.60 31.33
CA LEU A 170 -8.77 -20.72 30.83
C LEU A 170 -7.48 -20.21 30.15
N PRO A 171 -6.32 -20.22 30.84
CA PRO A 171 -5.06 -19.76 30.29
C PRO A 171 -4.47 -20.85 29.39
N GLY A 172 -4.79 -20.84 28.10
CA GLY A 172 -4.20 -21.77 27.12
C GLY A 172 -5.12 -22.07 25.95
N LEU A 173 -4.83 -23.17 25.24
CA LEU A 173 -5.69 -23.65 24.17
C LEU A 173 -6.83 -24.49 24.76
N PHE A 174 -8.04 -23.93 24.79
CA PHE A 174 -9.24 -24.67 25.16
C PHE A 174 -9.82 -25.39 23.94
N THR A 175 -10.04 -26.70 24.08
CA THR A 175 -10.68 -27.52 23.04
C THR A 175 -11.75 -28.42 23.62
N GLY A 176 -12.66 -28.90 22.78
CA GLY A 176 -13.67 -29.88 23.14
C GLY A 176 -14.67 -30.10 22.02
N VAL A 177 -15.74 -30.84 22.33
CA VAL A 177 -16.85 -31.09 21.39
C VAL A 177 -18.16 -30.70 22.08
N LEU A 178 -18.91 -29.78 21.47
CA LEU A 178 -20.20 -29.34 22.00
C LEU A 178 -21.26 -30.42 21.90
N ALA A 179 -22.38 -30.22 22.60
CA ALA A 179 -23.52 -31.15 22.60
C ALA A 179 -24.11 -31.37 21.19
N SER A 180 -23.96 -30.41 20.27
CA SER A 180 -24.31 -30.57 18.85
C SER A 180 -23.38 -31.49 18.06
N GLY A 181 -22.18 -31.76 18.58
CA GLY A 181 -21.09 -32.44 17.87
C GLY A 181 -20.05 -31.52 17.24
N ASP A 182 -20.28 -30.19 17.26
CA ASP A 182 -19.33 -29.20 16.75
C ASP A 182 -18.07 -29.13 17.61
N PRO A 183 -16.85 -29.17 17.03
CA PRO A 183 -15.63 -28.97 17.79
C PRO A 183 -15.41 -27.49 18.13
N VAL A 184 -14.90 -27.25 19.33
CA VAL A 184 -14.48 -25.93 19.82
C VAL A 184 -12.96 -25.90 19.86
N ILE A 185 -12.37 -24.85 19.30
CA ILE A 185 -10.94 -24.55 19.32
C ILE A 185 -10.79 -23.07 19.65
N LEU A 186 -10.48 -22.77 20.91
CA LEU A 186 -10.34 -21.41 21.42
C LEU A 186 -8.92 -21.20 21.95
N PRO A 187 -8.04 -20.55 21.18
CA PRO A 187 -6.74 -20.17 21.71
C PRO A 187 -6.87 -19.01 22.68
N ASN A 188 -6.21 -19.07 23.83
CA ASN A 188 -5.97 -17.88 24.64
C ASN A 188 -4.67 -17.22 24.19
N ASP A 189 -4.75 -16.35 23.18
CA ASP A 189 -3.58 -15.68 22.59
C ASP A 189 -3.59 -14.15 22.75
N GLY A 190 -4.59 -13.61 23.47
CA GLY A 190 -4.74 -12.19 23.75
C GLY A 190 -5.07 -11.31 22.54
N LEU A 191 -5.07 -11.83 21.32
CA LEU A 191 -5.34 -11.07 20.09
C LEU A 191 -6.69 -11.40 19.49
N ALA A 192 -7.12 -12.65 19.57
CA ALA A 192 -8.31 -13.13 18.87
C ALA A 192 -9.29 -13.86 19.78
N SER A 193 -8.82 -14.55 20.81
CA SER A 193 -9.68 -15.20 21.79
C SER A 193 -9.01 -15.20 23.17
N TYR A 194 -9.82 -15.00 24.19
CA TYR A 194 -9.41 -15.09 25.59
C TYR A 194 -10.64 -15.38 26.43
N LEU A 195 -10.47 -16.22 27.45
CA LEU A 195 -11.48 -16.54 28.43
C LEU A 195 -10.90 -16.08 29.76
N GLU A 196 -11.19 -14.86 30.19
CA GLU A 196 -10.77 -14.29 31.49
C GLU A 196 -11.89 -14.36 32.54
N GLY A 197 -13.14 -14.52 32.11
CA GLY A 197 -14.30 -14.74 32.97
C GLY A 197 -14.42 -16.17 33.55
N GLU A 198 -15.46 -16.42 34.33
CA GLU A 198 -15.77 -17.75 34.85
C GLU A 198 -16.13 -18.72 33.71
N VAL A 199 -15.57 -19.94 33.73
CA VAL A 199 -15.91 -20.98 32.75
C VAL A 199 -16.55 -22.18 33.45
N THR A 200 -17.75 -22.52 33.01
CA THR A 200 -18.49 -23.71 33.47
C THR A 200 -18.56 -24.74 32.35
N LEU A 201 -18.21 -25.99 32.66
CA LEU A 201 -18.29 -27.12 31.73
C LEU A 201 -19.43 -28.03 32.18
N VAL A 202 -20.45 -28.17 31.33
CA VAL A 202 -21.58 -29.06 31.56
C VAL A 202 -21.41 -30.31 30.70
N PRO A 203 -21.09 -31.47 31.30
CA PRO A 203 -20.86 -32.69 30.54
C PRO A 203 -22.15 -33.14 29.84
N VAL A 204 -22.10 -33.18 28.52
CA VAL A 204 -23.12 -33.73 27.64
C VAL A 204 -22.41 -34.63 26.63
N GLU A 205 -22.81 -35.90 26.55
CA GLU A 205 -22.21 -36.84 25.60
C GLU A 205 -22.47 -36.37 24.16
N PRO A 206 -21.42 -35.98 23.40
CA PRO A 206 -21.60 -35.54 22.02
C PRO A 206 -22.08 -36.71 21.14
N PRO A 207 -22.80 -36.45 20.04
CA PRO A 207 -23.25 -37.50 19.11
C PRO A 207 -22.06 -38.36 18.67
N ALA A 208 -22.15 -39.70 18.62
CA ALA A 208 -21.05 -40.56 18.18
C ALA A 208 -20.59 -40.23 16.75
N VAL A 209 -19.30 -40.41 16.43
CA VAL A 209 -18.78 -40.19 15.07
C VAL A 209 -18.55 -41.48 14.36
N ASP A 210 -18.83 -41.45 13.06
CA ASP A 210 -18.32 -42.45 12.13
C ASP A 210 -16.82 -42.20 11.91
N VAL A 211 -15.99 -43.16 12.32
CA VAL A 211 -14.53 -43.15 12.14
C VAL A 211 -14.11 -43.82 10.84
N THR A 212 -15.07 -44.20 9.99
CA THR A 212 -14.78 -44.64 8.62
C THR A 212 -14.14 -43.47 7.87
N PRO A 213 -12.98 -43.67 7.21
CA PRO A 213 -12.37 -42.63 6.40
C PRO A 213 -13.37 -42.08 5.37
N LEU A 214 -13.51 -40.75 5.34
CA LEU A 214 -14.41 -40.05 4.44
C LEU A 214 -13.63 -39.54 3.23
N GLU A 215 -14.07 -39.87 2.03
CA GLU A 215 -13.55 -39.29 0.78
C GLU A 215 -14.61 -38.38 0.17
N VAL A 216 -14.23 -37.16 -0.18
CA VAL A 216 -15.11 -36.21 -0.88
C VAL A 216 -14.47 -35.90 -2.23
N ASP A 217 -15.12 -36.37 -3.30
CA ASP A 217 -14.68 -36.21 -4.69
C ASP A 217 -15.46 -35.14 -5.47
N SER A 218 -16.55 -34.63 -4.89
CA SER A 218 -17.37 -33.59 -5.48
C SER A 218 -18.27 -32.96 -4.43
N GLY A 219 -18.71 -31.72 -4.66
CA GLY A 219 -19.63 -31.03 -3.78
C GLY A 219 -18.95 -30.48 -2.50
N VAL A 220 -19.74 -30.34 -1.43
CA VAL A 220 -19.31 -29.72 -0.18
C VAL A 220 -19.07 -30.80 0.87
N GLY A 221 -17.82 -30.92 1.35
CA GLY A 221 -17.44 -31.78 2.47
C GLY A 221 -17.88 -31.25 3.84
N PRO A 222 -17.71 -32.02 4.92
CA PRO A 222 -18.12 -31.58 6.24
C PRO A 222 -17.29 -30.40 6.72
N SER A 223 -17.91 -29.45 7.43
CA SER A 223 -17.25 -28.28 8.01
C SER A 223 -16.38 -28.61 9.24
N PHE A 224 -16.39 -29.86 9.69
CA PHE A 224 -15.51 -30.32 10.75
C PHE A 224 -15.29 -31.83 10.74
N ILE A 225 -14.19 -32.24 11.36
CA ILE A 225 -13.88 -33.63 11.72
C ILE A 225 -13.24 -33.64 13.11
N ARG A 226 -13.46 -34.72 13.85
CA ARG A 226 -13.01 -34.85 15.24
C ARG A 226 -12.27 -36.17 15.50
N SER A 227 -11.87 -36.38 16.75
CA SER A 227 -11.00 -37.47 17.20
C SER A 227 -11.25 -38.82 16.50
N GLY A 228 -10.20 -39.32 15.84
CA GLY A 228 -10.21 -40.61 15.13
C GLY A 228 -10.78 -40.59 13.71
N GLN A 229 -11.35 -39.48 13.24
CA GLN A 229 -11.82 -39.35 11.86
C GLN A 229 -10.69 -38.97 10.90
N GLU A 230 -10.87 -39.39 9.65
CA GLU A 230 -10.02 -39.04 8.52
C GLU A 230 -10.89 -38.52 7.38
N LEU A 231 -10.51 -37.38 6.79
CA LEU A 231 -11.16 -36.80 5.62
C LEU A 231 -10.14 -36.60 4.50
N THR A 232 -10.42 -37.13 3.32
CA THR A 232 -9.66 -36.89 2.09
C THR A 232 -10.48 -36.04 1.13
N VAL A 233 -9.94 -34.88 0.77
CA VAL A 233 -10.51 -33.95 -0.22
C VAL A 233 -9.82 -34.18 -1.56
N LEU A 234 -10.60 -34.56 -2.57
CA LEU A 234 -10.14 -34.81 -3.94
C LEU A 234 -10.57 -33.66 -4.87
N ASP A 235 -10.17 -33.75 -6.14
CA ASP A 235 -10.48 -32.72 -7.15
C ASP A 235 -11.99 -32.54 -7.35
N GLY A 236 -12.45 -31.29 -7.32
CA GLY A 236 -13.88 -30.94 -7.45
C GLY A 236 -14.65 -30.87 -6.13
N ALA A 237 -14.06 -31.32 -5.02
CA ALA A 237 -14.61 -31.15 -3.68
C ALA A 237 -14.21 -29.81 -3.05
N THR A 238 -15.08 -29.30 -2.18
CA THR A 238 -14.83 -28.11 -1.36
C THR A 238 -15.17 -28.39 0.09
N VAL A 239 -14.25 -28.13 1.03
CA VAL A 239 -14.57 -28.02 2.45
C VAL A 239 -14.87 -26.54 2.72
N PRO A 240 -15.99 -26.19 3.37
CA PRO A 240 -16.41 -24.80 3.51
C PRO A 240 -15.44 -23.98 4.36
N ASP A 241 -15.60 -22.65 4.31
CA ASP A 241 -14.86 -21.74 5.17
C ASP A 241 -14.89 -22.21 6.62
N GLY A 242 -13.72 -22.08 7.22
CA GLY A 242 -13.13 -22.59 8.43
C GLY A 242 -13.66 -23.87 9.03
N ALA A 243 -13.52 -24.89 8.19
CA ALA A 243 -13.18 -26.23 8.61
C ALA A 243 -12.48 -26.30 9.98
N ARG A 244 -12.93 -27.22 10.84
CA ARG A 244 -12.30 -27.51 12.13
C ARG A 244 -11.81 -28.96 12.14
N VAL A 245 -10.53 -29.15 12.41
CA VAL A 245 -9.88 -30.47 12.51
C VAL A 245 -9.39 -30.62 13.94
N LEU A 246 -10.10 -31.40 14.76
CA LEU A 246 -9.75 -31.61 16.17
C LEU A 246 -9.33 -33.07 16.40
N GLU A 247 -8.07 -33.32 16.74
CA GLU A 247 -7.55 -34.70 16.95
C GLU A 247 -7.80 -35.65 15.76
N ALA A 248 -7.89 -35.09 14.55
CA ALA A 248 -8.28 -35.79 13.33
C ALA A 248 -7.24 -35.58 12.22
N THR A 249 -7.40 -36.29 11.11
CA THR A 249 -6.53 -36.17 9.93
C THR A 249 -7.31 -35.60 8.75
N LEU A 250 -6.82 -34.50 8.19
CA LEU A 250 -7.32 -33.92 6.94
C LEU A 250 -6.27 -34.08 5.84
N ASN A 251 -6.60 -34.82 4.79
CA ASN A 251 -5.78 -34.98 3.60
C ASN A 251 -6.37 -34.14 2.46
N VAL A 252 -5.58 -33.24 1.89
CA VAL A 252 -5.94 -32.41 0.74
C VAL A 252 -5.10 -32.91 -0.44
N ALA A 253 -5.66 -33.86 -1.19
CA ALA A 253 -5.05 -34.41 -2.40
C ALA A 253 -5.48 -33.65 -3.66
N GLY A 254 -6.59 -32.91 -3.57
CA GLY A 254 -7.15 -32.05 -4.60
C GLY A 254 -8.13 -31.05 -3.99
N GLY A 255 -8.94 -30.41 -4.84
CA GLY A 255 -10.07 -29.58 -4.39
C GLY A 255 -9.67 -28.34 -3.58
N HIS A 256 -10.58 -27.85 -2.74
CA HIS A 256 -10.40 -26.63 -1.95
C HIS A 256 -10.86 -26.78 -0.50
N VAL A 257 -10.05 -26.35 0.47
CA VAL A 257 -10.47 -26.14 1.86
C VAL A 257 -10.59 -24.64 2.08
N GLY A 258 -11.73 -24.15 2.56
CA GLY A 258 -12.01 -22.73 2.71
C GLY A 258 -11.12 -21.99 3.71
N ASN A 259 -11.32 -20.68 3.79
CA ASN A 259 -10.54 -19.73 4.60
C ASN A 259 -10.83 -19.88 6.10
N ASP A 260 -9.99 -19.37 7.01
CA ASP A 260 -10.19 -19.41 8.47
C ASP A 260 -10.26 -20.84 9.08
N SER A 261 -9.68 -21.83 8.39
CA SER A 261 -9.63 -23.22 8.86
C SER A 261 -8.75 -23.35 10.10
N SER A 262 -9.03 -24.32 10.96
CA SER A 262 -8.26 -24.53 12.19
C SER A 262 -8.00 -26.00 12.46
N VAL A 263 -6.76 -26.31 12.82
CA VAL A 263 -6.28 -27.66 13.15
C VAL A 263 -5.77 -27.63 14.60
N ALA A 264 -6.34 -28.43 15.48
CA ALA A 264 -5.88 -28.57 16.86
C ALA A 264 -5.61 -30.05 17.19
N PHE A 265 -4.42 -30.36 17.69
CA PHE A 265 -4.00 -31.74 18.03
C PHE A 265 -4.14 -32.77 16.89
N GLY A 266 -4.35 -32.30 15.66
CA GLY A 266 -4.58 -33.12 14.47
C GLY A 266 -3.46 -32.98 13.46
N SER A 267 -3.67 -33.58 12.29
CA SER A 267 -2.76 -33.47 11.16
C SER A 267 -3.46 -32.96 9.90
N LEU A 268 -2.75 -32.12 9.14
CA LEU A 268 -3.16 -31.63 7.83
C LEU A 268 -2.08 -31.98 6.81
N ASN A 269 -2.41 -32.84 5.86
CA ASN A 269 -1.51 -33.27 4.79
C ASN A 269 -1.98 -32.64 3.47
N ILE A 270 -1.12 -31.85 2.83
CA ILE A 270 -1.41 -31.18 1.55
C ILE A 270 -0.49 -31.78 0.50
N SER A 271 -1.04 -32.64 -0.37
CA SER A 271 -0.33 -33.22 -1.52
C SER A 271 -0.83 -32.65 -2.85
N GLY A 272 -1.98 -31.97 -2.85
CA GLY A 272 -2.55 -31.24 -3.97
C GLY A 272 -3.58 -30.21 -3.49
N GLY A 273 -4.44 -29.73 -4.39
CA GLY A 273 -5.51 -28.79 -4.05
C GLY A 273 -5.03 -27.46 -3.44
N ARG A 274 -5.93 -26.78 -2.73
CA ARG A 274 -5.66 -25.50 -2.04
C ARG A 274 -6.32 -25.42 -0.68
N VAL A 275 -5.55 -25.09 0.35
CA VAL A 275 -6.09 -24.60 1.63
C VAL A 275 -6.17 -23.08 1.56
N GLY A 276 -7.31 -22.51 1.93
CA GLY A 276 -7.61 -21.07 1.88
C GLY A 276 -6.75 -20.24 2.83
N THR A 277 -7.07 -18.95 2.92
CA THR A 277 -6.31 -18.00 3.74
C THR A 277 -6.57 -18.21 5.23
N ASP A 278 -5.66 -17.72 6.07
CA ASP A 278 -5.83 -17.67 7.53
C ASP A 278 -6.01 -19.04 8.21
N LEU A 279 -5.34 -20.08 7.70
CA LEU A 279 -5.22 -21.36 8.40
C LEU A 279 -4.58 -21.14 9.79
N ASN A 280 -5.17 -21.66 10.86
CA ASN A 280 -4.58 -21.64 12.20
C ASN A 280 -4.27 -23.06 12.69
N VAL A 281 -3.06 -23.30 13.18
CA VAL A 281 -2.63 -24.60 13.66
C VAL A 281 -2.19 -24.49 15.11
N TYR A 282 -2.75 -25.33 15.97
CA TYR A 282 -2.52 -25.33 17.41
C TYR A 282 -2.12 -26.73 17.89
N ARG A 283 -0.86 -26.91 18.31
CA ARG A 283 -0.33 -28.20 18.76
C ARG A 283 -0.61 -29.34 17.76
N GLY A 284 -0.60 -29.01 16.47
CA GLY A 284 -0.89 -29.94 15.37
C GLY A 284 0.29 -30.04 14.40
N ALA A 285 0.15 -30.89 13.38
CA ALA A 285 1.16 -31.06 12.35
C ALA A 285 0.59 -30.70 10.97
N VAL A 286 1.31 -29.89 10.19
CA VAL A 286 1.03 -29.63 8.79
C VAL A 286 2.17 -30.15 7.94
N ARG A 287 1.85 -30.93 6.90
CA ARG A 287 2.81 -31.43 5.92
C ARG A 287 2.39 -30.98 4.54
N VAL A 288 3.29 -30.29 3.84
CA VAL A 288 3.04 -29.80 2.47
C VAL A 288 4.03 -30.50 1.54
N SER A 289 3.54 -31.46 0.76
CA SER A 289 4.32 -32.15 -0.28
C SER A 289 3.91 -31.73 -1.70
N GLY A 290 2.80 -31.00 -1.82
CA GLY A 290 2.28 -30.41 -3.06
C GLY A 290 1.14 -29.41 -2.75
N GLY A 291 0.39 -29.00 -3.78
CA GLY A 291 -0.75 -28.09 -3.62
C GLY A 291 -0.38 -26.67 -3.20
N VAL A 292 -1.34 -25.94 -2.64
CA VAL A 292 -1.19 -24.55 -2.19
C VAL A 292 -1.62 -24.39 -0.74
N LEU A 293 -0.72 -23.90 0.11
CA LEU A 293 -1.03 -23.37 1.43
C LEU A 293 -1.29 -21.86 1.29
N GLY A 294 -2.54 -21.45 1.51
CA GLY A 294 -3.00 -20.08 1.34
C GLY A 294 -2.34 -19.06 2.27
N SER A 295 -2.51 -17.78 1.92
CA SER A 295 -1.86 -16.67 2.62
C SER A 295 -2.24 -16.58 4.10
N ARG A 296 -1.37 -15.97 4.90
CA ARG A 296 -1.58 -15.72 6.34
C ARG A 296 -1.75 -16.97 7.21
N ALA A 297 -1.29 -18.14 6.76
CA ALA A 297 -1.26 -19.34 7.60
C ALA A 297 -0.46 -19.08 8.89
N SER A 298 -1.05 -19.37 10.04
CA SER A 298 -0.46 -19.19 11.37
C SER A 298 -0.22 -20.53 12.04
N ILE A 299 1.06 -20.85 12.23
CA ILE A 299 1.53 -22.06 12.90
C ILE A 299 1.99 -21.64 14.30
N ARG A 300 1.33 -22.16 15.34
CA ARG A 300 1.45 -21.65 16.70
C ARG A 300 2.22 -22.61 17.61
N ALA A 301 2.50 -22.15 18.82
CA ALA A 301 3.28 -22.89 19.82
C ALA A 301 2.87 -24.38 19.91
N GLY A 302 3.88 -25.25 19.92
CA GLY A 302 3.72 -26.71 19.95
C GLY A 302 3.30 -27.34 18.63
N SER A 303 3.13 -26.57 17.55
CA SER A 303 2.79 -27.10 16.23
C SER A 303 4.03 -27.29 15.36
N GLU A 304 3.93 -28.18 14.38
CA GLU A 304 4.96 -28.45 13.37
C GLU A 304 4.43 -28.11 11.97
N LEU A 305 5.22 -27.39 11.18
CA LEU A 305 5.04 -27.25 9.74
C LEU A 305 6.23 -27.87 9.02
N ARG A 306 5.97 -28.85 8.16
CA ARG A 306 6.97 -29.50 7.32
C ARG A 306 6.71 -29.24 5.85
N LEU A 307 7.71 -28.74 5.15
CA LEU A 307 7.65 -28.35 3.74
C LEU A 307 8.55 -29.25 2.91
N GLU A 308 7.97 -29.98 1.97
CA GLU A 308 8.67 -30.89 1.05
C GLU A 308 8.33 -30.58 -0.43
N GLY A 309 7.25 -29.83 -0.68
CA GLY A 309 6.86 -29.36 -2.00
C GLY A 309 5.69 -28.38 -1.97
N GLY A 310 5.14 -28.08 -3.15
CA GLY A 310 3.98 -27.19 -3.28
C GLY A 310 4.32 -25.71 -3.13
N VAL A 311 3.27 -24.90 -2.95
CA VAL A 311 3.37 -23.44 -2.90
C VAL A 311 2.88 -22.93 -1.56
N ILE A 312 3.62 -21.98 -1.00
CA ILE A 312 3.19 -21.17 0.14
C ILE A 312 2.93 -19.75 -0.35
N GLU A 313 1.73 -19.26 -0.07
CA GLU A 313 1.34 -17.89 -0.33
C GLU A 313 1.88 -16.94 0.75
N PRO A 314 1.97 -15.62 0.45
CA PRO A 314 2.43 -14.59 1.39
C PRO A 314 1.88 -14.68 2.82
N GLY A 315 2.72 -14.33 3.80
CA GLY A 315 2.27 -14.02 5.14
C GLY A 315 2.27 -15.22 6.09
N LEU A 316 3.08 -16.26 5.83
CA LEU A 316 3.26 -17.36 6.75
C LEU A 316 3.74 -16.83 8.11
N LYS A 317 3.00 -17.12 9.19
CA LYS A 317 3.32 -16.74 10.57
C LYS A 317 3.65 -17.98 11.38
N LEU A 318 4.94 -18.29 11.51
CA LEU A 318 5.45 -19.28 12.46
C LEU A 318 5.75 -18.56 13.77
N LEU A 319 4.87 -18.71 14.76
CA LEU A 319 4.99 -18.03 16.06
C LEU A 319 6.01 -18.73 16.98
N GLU A 320 6.37 -18.07 18.07
CA GLU A 320 7.26 -18.62 19.09
C GLU A 320 6.76 -19.99 19.60
N GLY A 321 7.69 -20.93 19.75
CA GLY A 321 7.41 -22.31 20.17
C GLY A 321 6.83 -23.22 19.07
N ALA A 322 6.58 -22.72 17.86
CA ALA A 322 6.30 -23.57 16.70
C ALA A 322 7.59 -24.07 16.04
N GLN A 323 7.52 -25.16 15.28
CA GLN A 323 8.64 -25.72 14.53
C GLN A 323 8.38 -25.67 13.03
N LEU A 324 9.37 -25.21 12.25
CA LEU A 324 9.39 -25.25 10.80
C LEU A 324 10.53 -26.14 10.29
N ASP A 325 10.19 -27.20 9.59
CA ASP A 325 11.14 -28.06 8.89
C ASP A 325 11.01 -27.87 7.37
N ILE A 326 12.08 -27.45 6.70
CA ILE A 326 12.11 -27.32 5.24
C ILE A 326 13.02 -28.40 4.68
N ALA A 327 12.46 -29.38 3.96
CA ALA A 327 13.20 -30.44 3.30
C ALA A 327 13.50 -30.07 1.85
N GLY A 328 14.78 -30.03 1.48
CA GLY A 328 15.20 -29.54 0.18
C GLY A 328 16.72 -29.37 0.06
N SER A 329 17.16 -28.60 -0.93
CA SER A 329 18.56 -28.24 -1.14
C SER A 329 18.67 -26.81 -1.69
N ASP A 330 19.89 -26.36 -1.98
CA ASP A 330 20.21 -25.01 -2.50
C ASP A 330 19.63 -23.87 -1.63
N PHE A 331 19.65 -24.05 -0.31
CA PHE A 331 19.12 -23.05 0.61
C PHE A 331 20.00 -21.82 0.64
N GLU A 332 19.38 -20.66 0.48
CA GLU A 332 20.06 -19.37 0.50
C GLU A 332 19.27 -18.36 1.31
N GLN A 333 19.98 -17.60 2.13
CA GLN A 333 19.46 -16.46 2.84
C GLN A 333 20.04 -15.19 2.21
N ASP A 334 19.17 -14.33 1.70
CA ASP A 334 19.57 -13.07 1.06
C ASP A 334 20.57 -13.28 -0.10
N GLY A 335 20.43 -14.40 -0.82
CA GLY A 335 21.26 -14.79 -1.96
C GLY A 335 22.58 -15.50 -1.59
N VAL A 336 22.85 -15.65 -0.29
CA VAL A 336 24.03 -16.32 0.25
C VAL A 336 23.65 -17.73 0.72
N PRO A 337 24.37 -18.79 0.30
CA PRO A 337 24.13 -20.15 0.78
C PRO A 337 24.10 -20.26 2.30
N THR A 338 23.13 -20.99 2.85
CA THR A 338 22.98 -21.17 4.30
C THR A 338 22.53 -22.59 4.66
N SER A 339 22.92 -23.03 5.86
CA SER A 339 22.43 -24.27 6.48
C SER A 339 21.47 -24.02 7.65
N SER A 340 21.22 -22.75 8.01
CA SER A 340 20.28 -22.37 9.06
C SER A 340 19.66 -20.99 8.79
N ILE A 341 18.46 -20.75 9.32
CA ILE A 341 17.81 -19.44 9.21
C ILE A 341 18.33 -18.54 10.33
N GLN A 342 18.94 -17.42 9.99
CA GLN A 342 19.39 -16.42 10.95
C GLN A 342 18.23 -15.49 11.34
N GLN A 343 18.27 -14.85 12.51
CA GLN A 343 17.16 -13.97 12.97
C GLN A 343 16.96 -12.71 12.10
N SER A 344 17.96 -12.31 11.32
CA SER A 344 17.93 -11.13 10.45
C SER A 344 18.03 -11.53 8.97
N TRP A 345 17.00 -12.19 8.47
CA TRP A 345 16.87 -12.60 7.07
C TRP A 345 15.85 -11.73 6.36
N ARG A 346 15.94 -11.52 5.04
CA ARG A 346 14.94 -10.79 4.23
C ARG A 346 14.27 -11.71 3.23
N ALA A 347 15.05 -12.55 2.58
CA ALA A 347 14.55 -13.66 1.78
C ALA A 347 15.23 -14.95 2.18
N LEU A 348 14.43 -15.99 2.33
CA LEU A 348 14.89 -17.36 2.37
C LEU A 348 14.39 -18.05 1.10
N THR A 349 15.33 -18.57 0.32
CA THR A 349 15.05 -19.24 -0.96
C THR A 349 15.71 -20.60 -1.00
N GLY A 350 15.25 -21.46 -1.90
CA GLY A 350 15.88 -22.74 -2.19
C GLY A 350 14.98 -23.62 -3.05
N THR A 351 15.34 -24.91 -3.14
CA THR A 351 14.56 -25.92 -3.85
C THR A 351 14.06 -26.96 -2.87
N LEU A 352 12.75 -27.18 -2.81
CA LEU A 352 12.11 -28.21 -1.98
C LEU A 352 12.41 -29.62 -2.50
N ALA A 353 12.23 -30.65 -1.66
CA ALA A 353 12.48 -32.05 -2.01
C ALA A 353 11.74 -32.54 -3.28
N SER A 354 10.56 -32.00 -3.54
CA SER A 354 9.77 -32.20 -4.77
C SER A 354 10.42 -31.64 -6.05
N GLY A 355 11.38 -30.71 -5.92
CA GLY A 355 11.98 -29.97 -7.03
C GLY A 355 11.36 -28.59 -7.26
N ASP A 356 10.34 -28.19 -6.49
CA ASP A 356 9.76 -26.84 -6.56
C ASP A 356 10.68 -25.80 -5.90
N ALA A 357 10.87 -24.65 -6.52
CA ALA A 357 11.53 -23.50 -5.89
C ALA A 357 10.58 -22.82 -4.90
N PHE A 358 11.11 -22.35 -3.77
CA PHE A 358 10.35 -21.60 -2.78
C PHE A 358 10.99 -20.24 -2.47
N ILE A 359 10.16 -19.28 -2.07
CA ILE A 359 10.57 -17.93 -1.69
C ILE A 359 9.73 -17.53 -0.46
N LEU A 360 10.39 -17.43 0.70
CA LEU A 360 9.84 -16.77 1.88
C LEU A 360 10.46 -15.38 1.99
N LEU A 361 9.66 -14.38 2.35
CA LEU A 361 10.08 -12.98 2.45
C LEU A 361 9.71 -12.41 3.82
N SER A 362 10.69 -11.90 4.57
CA SER A 362 10.47 -11.15 5.80
C SER A 362 10.40 -9.63 5.51
N GLY A 363 9.83 -8.81 6.43
CA GLY A 363 10.04 -7.35 6.37
C GLY A 363 8.98 -6.39 6.94
N GLY A 364 8.09 -6.83 7.84
CA GLY A 364 7.22 -5.93 8.63
C GLY A 364 5.95 -5.39 7.95
N THR A 365 5.70 -5.68 6.68
CA THR A 365 4.41 -5.44 6.02
C THR A 365 3.41 -6.58 6.31
N PRO A 366 2.08 -6.35 6.24
CA PRO A 366 1.07 -7.35 6.60
C PRO A 366 1.12 -8.67 5.80
N ASN A 367 1.74 -8.66 4.61
CA ASN A 367 1.83 -9.81 3.71
C ASN A 367 3.22 -10.49 3.72
N GLN A 368 4.11 -10.07 4.62
CA GLN A 368 5.42 -10.72 4.78
C GLN A 368 5.35 -11.85 5.79
N ASP A 369 6.21 -12.82 5.55
CA ASP A 369 6.38 -14.00 6.38
C ASP A 369 7.08 -13.60 7.69
N PHE A 370 6.66 -14.23 8.78
CA PHE A 370 7.16 -14.02 10.12
C PHE A 370 7.54 -15.36 10.72
N ILE A 371 8.85 -15.56 10.94
CA ILE A 371 9.40 -16.79 11.49
C ILE A 371 10.06 -16.47 12.83
N ALA A 372 9.32 -16.72 13.92
CA ALA A 372 9.80 -16.60 15.30
C ALA A 372 9.96 -17.96 16.00
N GLY A 373 9.41 -19.03 15.42
CA GLY A 373 9.59 -20.40 15.90
C GLY A 373 10.97 -20.99 15.61
N GLU A 374 11.22 -22.20 16.11
CA GLU A 374 12.41 -22.98 15.74
C GLU A 374 12.31 -23.41 14.27
N SER A 375 13.42 -23.31 13.54
CA SER A 375 13.42 -23.64 12.12
C SER A 375 14.64 -24.47 11.73
N ARG A 376 14.44 -25.54 10.96
CA ARG A 376 15.48 -26.45 10.49
C ARG A 376 15.45 -26.55 8.97
N LEU A 377 16.62 -26.47 8.37
CA LEU A 377 16.83 -26.77 6.96
C LEU A 377 17.35 -28.21 6.87
N ILE A 378 16.60 -29.09 6.23
CA ILE A 378 16.88 -30.52 6.14
C ILE A 378 17.34 -30.80 4.71
N GLU A 379 18.66 -30.92 4.54
CA GLU A 379 19.24 -31.23 3.24
C GLU A 379 18.73 -32.59 2.73
N THR A 380 18.02 -32.55 1.60
CA THR A 380 17.34 -33.69 0.99
C THR A 380 17.68 -33.72 -0.50
N PRO A 381 18.02 -34.89 -1.09
CA PRO A 381 18.28 -34.97 -2.52
C PRO A 381 17.08 -34.48 -3.33
N ILE A 382 17.33 -33.52 -4.22
CA ILE A 382 16.32 -32.96 -5.14
C ILE A 382 16.49 -33.56 -6.55
N PRO A 383 15.41 -33.65 -7.35
CA PRO A 383 15.53 -34.04 -8.76
C PRO A 383 16.47 -33.09 -9.51
N PRO A 384 17.36 -33.56 -10.41
CA PRO A 384 18.25 -32.67 -11.17
C PRO A 384 17.43 -31.65 -11.98
N ALA A 385 17.92 -30.41 -12.07
CA ALA A 385 17.32 -29.40 -12.92
C ALA A 385 17.56 -29.71 -14.40
N ASP A 386 16.51 -29.64 -15.20
CA ASP A 386 16.67 -29.58 -16.66
C ASP A 386 17.09 -28.16 -17.04
N LEU A 387 18.32 -28.02 -17.50
CA LEU A 387 18.91 -26.74 -17.91
C LEU A 387 18.70 -26.44 -19.40
N SER A 388 17.94 -27.28 -20.09
CA SER A 388 17.52 -27.01 -21.46
C SER A 388 16.62 -25.77 -21.49
N PRO A 389 16.80 -24.84 -22.45
CA PRO A 389 15.91 -23.69 -22.57
C PRO A 389 14.44 -24.10 -22.70
N ILE A 390 13.59 -23.51 -21.87
CA ILE A 390 12.14 -23.80 -21.82
C ILE A 390 11.41 -22.76 -22.68
N HIS A 391 10.72 -23.21 -23.72
CA HIS A 391 9.88 -22.35 -24.56
C HIS A 391 8.41 -22.69 -24.36
N VAL A 392 7.61 -21.74 -23.86
CA VAL A 392 6.18 -21.91 -23.63
C VAL A 392 5.40 -21.16 -24.71
N ALA A 393 5.13 -21.82 -25.83
CA ALA A 393 4.38 -21.26 -26.96
C ALA A 393 2.86 -21.48 -26.89
N SER A 394 2.42 -22.49 -26.15
CA SER A 394 1.00 -22.81 -25.95
C SER A 394 0.83 -23.66 -24.70
N GLY A 395 -0.34 -23.59 -24.06
CA GLY A 395 -0.64 -24.35 -22.86
C GLY A 395 -0.02 -23.74 -21.60
N VAL A 396 0.00 -24.52 -20.51
CA VAL A 396 0.50 -24.08 -19.20
C VAL A 396 1.97 -24.49 -19.05
N GLY A 397 2.84 -23.52 -18.81
CA GLY A 397 4.26 -23.72 -18.50
C GLY A 397 4.48 -24.22 -17.06
N PRO A 398 5.74 -24.35 -16.62
CA PRO A 398 6.05 -24.79 -15.27
C PRO A 398 5.58 -23.76 -14.22
N SER A 399 5.18 -24.25 -13.05
CA SER A 399 4.87 -23.42 -11.87
C SER A 399 6.11 -22.96 -11.11
N SER A 400 7.29 -23.48 -11.46
CA SER A 400 8.54 -23.12 -10.81
C SER A 400 9.75 -23.15 -11.74
N LEU A 401 10.71 -22.26 -11.47
CA LEU A 401 12.02 -22.19 -12.11
C LEU A 401 13.12 -22.16 -11.05
N ARG A 402 14.16 -22.96 -11.25
CA ARG A 402 15.30 -23.12 -10.35
C ARG A 402 16.56 -22.47 -10.93
N ALA A 403 17.62 -22.46 -10.11
CA ALA A 403 18.90 -21.87 -10.45
C ALA A 403 19.42 -22.37 -11.81
N GLY A 404 19.74 -21.43 -12.69
CA GLY A 404 20.31 -21.72 -14.02
C GLY A 404 19.30 -22.08 -15.12
N GLN A 405 18.01 -22.21 -14.81
CA GLN A 405 16.99 -22.43 -15.83
C GLN A 405 16.69 -21.13 -16.61
N ASP A 406 16.43 -21.25 -17.90
CA ASP A 406 16.08 -20.15 -18.81
C ASP A 406 14.71 -20.46 -19.43
N LEU A 407 13.71 -19.62 -19.14
CA LEU A 407 12.37 -19.74 -19.69
C LEU A 407 12.03 -18.55 -20.58
N THR A 408 11.53 -18.83 -21.78
CA THR A 408 10.90 -17.85 -22.67
C THR A 408 9.41 -18.14 -22.81
N LEU A 409 8.57 -17.22 -22.32
CA LEU A 409 7.13 -17.22 -22.53
C LEU A 409 6.80 -16.52 -23.85
N LEU A 410 6.24 -17.27 -24.79
CA LEU A 410 5.91 -16.80 -26.13
C LEU A 410 4.39 -16.49 -26.21
N PRO A 411 3.93 -15.73 -27.23
CA PRO A 411 2.50 -15.49 -27.45
C PRO A 411 1.68 -16.79 -27.48
N GLY A 412 0.61 -16.86 -26.69
CA GLY A 412 -0.25 -18.04 -26.55
C GLY A 412 0.12 -18.98 -25.39
N GLY A 413 1.32 -18.82 -24.81
CA GLY A 413 1.71 -19.51 -23.58
C GLY A 413 1.08 -18.90 -22.34
N VAL A 414 0.92 -19.72 -21.30
CA VAL A 414 0.45 -19.30 -19.98
C VAL A 414 1.40 -19.82 -18.91
N LEU A 415 1.91 -18.96 -18.03
CA LEU A 415 2.49 -19.41 -16.76
C LEU A 415 1.39 -19.39 -15.68
N PRO A 416 1.30 -20.45 -14.85
CA PRO A 416 0.22 -20.53 -13.86
C PRO A 416 0.34 -19.44 -12.79
N GLN A 417 -0.73 -19.28 -12.01
CA GLN A 417 -0.68 -18.47 -10.80
C GLN A 417 0.39 -19.00 -9.84
N HIS A 418 0.93 -18.10 -9.02
CA HIS A 418 1.95 -18.40 -8.03
C HIS A 418 3.25 -18.99 -8.57
N LEU A 419 3.65 -18.62 -9.80
CA LEU A 419 4.98 -18.93 -10.32
C LEU A 419 6.06 -18.61 -9.28
N ARG A 420 7.02 -19.51 -9.05
CA ARG A 420 8.19 -19.29 -8.18
C ARG A 420 9.48 -19.47 -8.98
N ALA A 421 10.22 -18.39 -9.19
CA ALA A 421 11.51 -18.45 -9.87
C ALA A 421 12.66 -18.03 -8.94
N VAL A 422 13.71 -18.84 -8.83
CA VAL A 422 14.89 -18.52 -8.01
C VAL A 422 16.14 -18.68 -8.86
N LYS A 423 16.97 -17.63 -8.97
CA LYS A 423 18.22 -17.62 -9.76
C LYS A 423 18.05 -18.12 -11.21
N ALA A 424 16.89 -17.84 -11.78
CA ALA A 424 16.52 -18.21 -13.15
C ALA A 424 16.52 -16.98 -14.06
N ARG A 425 16.49 -17.22 -15.38
CA ARG A 425 16.16 -16.19 -16.37
C ARG A 425 14.73 -16.39 -16.86
N LEU A 426 13.96 -15.31 -16.86
CA LEU A 426 12.59 -15.29 -17.33
C LEU A 426 12.43 -14.21 -18.40
N THR A 427 12.23 -14.63 -19.64
CA THR A 427 11.91 -13.76 -20.77
C THR A 427 10.43 -13.89 -21.12
N ILE A 428 9.69 -12.79 -21.17
CA ILE A 428 8.27 -12.74 -21.49
C ILE A 428 8.12 -11.97 -22.80
N ASP A 429 8.14 -12.68 -23.92
CA ASP A 429 7.93 -12.10 -25.25
C ASP A 429 6.43 -11.98 -25.60
N GLY A 430 5.56 -12.65 -24.83
CA GLY A 430 4.10 -12.63 -24.99
C GLY A 430 3.40 -13.49 -23.93
N GLY A 431 2.15 -13.87 -24.19
CA GLY A 431 1.42 -14.80 -23.34
C GLY A 431 0.85 -14.17 -22.06
N VAL A 432 0.54 -15.02 -21.08
CA VAL A 432 -0.04 -14.60 -19.79
C VAL A 432 0.77 -15.18 -18.64
N VAL A 433 1.25 -14.34 -17.73
CA VAL A 433 1.76 -14.77 -16.42
C VAL A 433 0.63 -14.63 -15.42
N GLY A 434 0.28 -15.73 -14.75
CA GLY A 434 -0.74 -15.74 -13.72
C GLY A 434 -0.40 -14.84 -12.52
N ALA A 435 -1.42 -14.55 -11.72
CA ALA A 435 -1.30 -13.70 -10.54
C ALA A 435 -0.30 -14.26 -9.51
N ASP A 436 0.22 -13.39 -8.65
CA ASP A 436 1.11 -13.70 -7.52
C ASP A 436 2.42 -14.41 -7.92
N ALA A 437 2.92 -14.14 -9.13
CA ALA A 437 4.25 -14.58 -9.54
C ALA A 437 5.32 -13.97 -8.61
N ARG A 438 6.24 -14.80 -8.13
CA ARG A 438 7.36 -14.37 -7.30
C ARG A 438 8.68 -14.79 -7.91
N THR A 439 9.61 -13.86 -7.99
CA THR A 439 10.96 -14.15 -8.44
C THR A 439 11.96 -13.70 -7.40
N ALA A 440 13.03 -14.47 -7.19
CA ALA A 440 14.13 -14.08 -6.33
C ALA A 440 15.47 -14.25 -7.05
N PHE A 441 16.31 -13.21 -7.04
CA PHE A 441 17.62 -13.22 -7.71
C PHE A 441 17.54 -13.59 -9.20
N CYS A 442 16.45 -13.22 -9.87
CA CYS A 442 16.20 -13.58 -11.28
C CYS A 442 16.47 -12.40 -12.21
N ASP A 443 16.86 -12.71 -13.45
CA ASP A 443 16.84 -11.75 -14.54
C ASP A 443 15.49 -11.85 -15.25
N VAL A 444 14.65 -10.83 -15.11
CA VAL A 444 13.32 -10.80 -15.75
C VAL A 444 13.31 -9.75 -16.86
N LEU A 445 12.98 -10.20 -18.07
CA LEU A 445 12.84 -9.37 -19.26
C LEU A 445 11.42 -9.48 -19.80
N VAL A 446 10.67 -8.38 -19.80
CA VAL A 446 9.31 -8.31 -20.34
C VAL A 446 9.34 -7.52 -21.64
N ARG A 447 9.05 -8.16 -22.77
CA ARG A 447 8.92 -7.50 -24.08
C ARG A 447 7.47 -7.42 -24.56
N GLY A 448 6.58 -8.24 -24.02
CA GLY A 448 5.17 -8.31 -24.40
C GLY A 448 4.34 -9.10 -23.40
N GLY A 449 3.10 -9.41 -23.77
CA GLY A 449 2.19 -10.24 -22.96
C GLY A 449 1.50 -9.50 -21.82
N THR A 450 0.85 -10.27 -20.95
CA THR A 450 0.15 -9.75 -19.77
C THR A 450 0.66 -10.44 -18.52
N ILE A 451 1.08 -9.67 -17.53
CA ILE A 451 1.37 -10.16 -16.18
C ILE A 451 0.20 -9.74 -15.29
N HIS A 452 -0.48 -10.70 -14.69
CA HIS A 452 -1.59 -10.43 -13.77
C HIS A 452 -1.06 -9.87 -12.43
N ASP A 453 -2.00 -9.44 -11.58
CA ASP A 453 -1.72 -8.82 -10.28
C ASP A 453 -0.75 -9.63 -9.39
N GLY A 454 0.05 -8.93 -8.60
CA GLY A 454 0.89 -9.54 -7.57
C GLY A 454 2.28 -10.00 -8.01
N LEU A 455 2.82 -9.54 -9.14
CA LEU A 455 4.23 -9.79 -9.47
C LEU A 455 5.12 -9.18 -8.37
N THR A 456 5.80 -10.06 -7.62
CA THR A 456 6.75 -9.67 -6.57
C THR A 456 8.15 -10.11 -6.97
N MET A 457 9.07 -9.16 -7.07
CA MET A 457 10.46 -9.45 -7.41
C MET A 457 11.38 -9.12 -6.25
N HIS A 458 12.18 -10.08 -5.80
CA HIS A 458 13.14 -9.92 -4.72
C HIS A 458 14.57 -10.09 -5.23
N ALA A 459 15.31 -8.99 -5.41
CA ALA A 459 16.65 -9.01 -6.00
C ALA A 459 16.69 -9.53 -7.46
N GLY A 460 17.69 -9.07 -8.22
CA GLY A 460 17.84 -9.39 -9.64
C GLY A 460 17.47 -8.21 -10.56
N ALA A 461 17.79 -8.34 -11.84
CA ALA A 461 17.57 -7.30 -12.83
C ALA A 461 16.16 -7.38 -13.42
N VAL A 462 15.52 -6.22 -13.58
CA VAL A 462 14.19 -6.12 -14.19
C VAL A 462 14.28 -5.21 -15.38
N ARG A 463 13.87 -5.72 -16.55
CA ARG A 463 13.74 -4.90 -17.74
C ARG A 463 12.35 -5.06 -18.33
N ILE A 464 11.64 -3.95 -18.48
CA ILE A 464 10.34 -3.88 -19.12
C ILE A 464 10.49 -3.06 -20.42
N GLU A 465 10.50 -3.76 -21.54
CA GLU A 465 10.56 -3.23 -22.91
C GLU A 465 9.16 -3.15 -23.55
N GLY A 466 8.15 -3.83 -22.98
CA GLY A 466 6.77 -3.83 -23.47
C GLY A 466 5.82 -4.65 -22.58
N GLY A 467 4.60 -4.89 -23.07
CA GLY A 467 3.57 -5.69 -22.39
C GLY A 467 2.64 -4.90 -21.48
N THR A 468 1.79 -5.61 -20.74
CA THR A 468 0.83 -5.03 -19.77
C THR A 468 1.00 -5.70 -18.42
N LEU A 469 1.27 -4.93 -17.37
CA LEU A 469 1.31 -5.40 -15.99
C LEU A 469 0.06 -4.87 -15.28
N LEU A 470 -0.83 -5.79 -14.90
CA LEU A 470 -2.09 -5.48 -14.21
C LEU A 470 -1.86 -5.50 -12.70
N GLY A 471 -2.59 -4.65 -11.96
CA GLY A 471 -2.52 -4.57 -10.51
C GLY A 471 -1.17 -4.06 -9.97
N VAL A 472 -0.86 -4.40 -8.72
CA VAL A 472 0.30 -3.89 -8.00
C VAL A 472 1.51 -4.76 -8.26
N THR A 473 2.42 -4.25 -9.07
CA THR A 473 3.75 -4.85 -9.24
C THR A 473 4.70 -4.32 -8.18
N SER A 474 5.18 -5.22 -7.30
CA SER A 474 6.13 -4.88 -6.24
C SER A 474 7.53 -5.35 -6.59
N ILE A 475 8.40 -4.41 -6.97
CA ILE A 475 9.82 -4.67 -7.18
C ILE A 475 10.56 -4.32 -5.88
N LEU A 476 10.90 -5.36 -5.12
CA LEU A 476 11.63 -5.29 -3.87
C LEU A 476 13.14 -5.47 -4.14
N HIS A 477 13.89 -4.39 -3.99
CA HIS A 477 15.30 -4.36 -4.34
C HIS A 477 16.20 -4.61 -3.13
N THR A 478 17.00 -5.69 -3.16
CA THR A 478 18.18 -5.80 -2.31
C THR A 478 19.42 -5.48 -3.14
N GLY A 479 20.01 -4.30 -2.94
CA GLY A 479 21.43 -4.18 -3.25
C GLY A 479 22.19 -5.04 -2.25
N ASP A 480 23.12 -5.84 -2.76
CA ASP A 480 24.15 -6.46 -1.94
C ASP A 480 24.87 -5.34 -1.16
N THR A 481 24.91 -5.48 0.18
CA THR A 481 25.56 -4.48 1.04
C THR A 481 27.08 -4.47 0.88
N ASP A 482 27.65 -5.54 0.32
CA ASP A 482 29.09 -5.76 0.22
C ASP A 482 29.60 -5.98 -1.21
N ALA A 483 28.72 -6.02 -2.23
CA ALA A 483 29.18 -6.05 -3.62
C ALA A 483 29.95 -4.76 -3.94
N PRO A 484 31.16 -4.85 -4.53
CA PRO A 484 31.93 -3.70 -4.93
C PRO A 484 31.09 -2.80 -5.84
N VAL A 485 31.20 -1.48 -5.60
CA VAL A 485 30.47 -0.40 -6.28
C VAL A 485 30.61 -0.51 -7.81
N GLY A 486 29.64 -1.15 -8.44
CA GLY A 486 29.54 -1.31 -9.89
C GLY A 486 28.50 -2.38 -10.21
N ASP A 487 27.41 -1.98 -10.84
CA ASP A 487 26.34 -2.87 -11.35
C ASP A 487 25.40 -3.48 -10.29
N GLY A 488 24.87 -2.63 -9.40
CA GLY A 488 23.62 -2.98 -8.72
C GLY A 488 22.50 -3.23 -9.76
N PRO A 489 21.51 -4.09 -9.49
CA PRO A 489 20.47 -4.39 -10.47
C PRO A 489 19.69 -3.14 -10.89
N ASP A 490 19.80 -2.74 -12.15
CA ASP A 490 19.02 -1.64 -12.71
C ASP A 490 17.58 -2.10 -12.96
N VAL A 491 16.60 -1.30 -12.51
CA VAL A 491 15.22 -1.40 -13.00
C VAL A 491 15.13 -0.54 -14.25
N LEU A 492 15.07 -1.18 -15.42
CA LEU A 492 14.99 -0.48 -16.71
C LEU A 492 13.58 -0.58 -17.28
N LEU A 493 12.91 0.56 -17.40
CA LEU A 493 11.54 0.69 -17.90
C LEU A 493 11.61 1.47 -19.21
N THR A 494 11.50 0.78 -20.34
CA THR A 494 11.69 1.35 -21.69
C THR A 494 10.43 1.36 -22.54
N GLY A 495 9.38 0.64 -22.13
CA GLY A 495 8.10 0.56 -22.82
C GLY A 495 7.08 -0.28 -22.04
N GLY A 496 5.84 -0.37 -22.55
CA GLY A 496 4.74 -1.14 -21.94
C GLY A 496 3.82 -0.31 -21.04
N THR A 497 2.77 -0.95 -20.54
CA THR A 497 1.75 -0.32 -19.67
C THR A 497 1.72 -1.01 -18.32
N VAL A 498 1.74 -0.24 -17.23
CA VAL A 498 1.60 -0.74 -15.86
C VAL A 498 0.49 0.02 -15.16
N GLU A 499 -0.41 -0.68 -14.48
CA GLU A 499 -1.42 -0.01 -13.64
C GLU A 499 -0.72 0.62 -12.43
N ASP A 500 -0.20 -0.21 -11.51
CA ASP A 500 0.52 0.24 -10.33
C ASP A 500 1.93 -0.39 -10.25
N ILE A 501 2.98 0.44 -10.25
CA ILE A 501 4.35 -0.02 -10.02
C ILE A 501 4.92 0.55 -8.72
N VAL A 502 5.41 -0.33 -7.85
CA VAL A 502 6.04 0.03 -6.59
C VAL A 502 7.45 -0.52 -6.57
N VAL A 503 8.43 0.37 -6.73
CA VAL A 503 9.86 0.04 -6.63
C VAL A 503 10.36 0.51 -5.27
N ARG A 504 10.55 -0.43 -4.35
CA ARG A 504 11.01 -0.14 -2.99
C ARG A 504 12.40 -0.72 -2.74
N PRO A 505 13.32 0.07 -2.16
CA PRO A 505 14.51 -0.51 -1.58
C PRO A 505 14.08 -1.29 -0.35
N ILE A 506 14.60 -2.50 -0.19
CA ILE A 506 14.38 -3.25 1.06
C ILE A 506 15.25 -2.63 2.16
N TYR A 507 16.43 -2.09 1.83
CA TYR A 507 17.31 -1.29 2.70
C TYR A 507 18.10 -0.26 1.88
N PHE A 508 18.85 0.64 2.55
CA PHE A 508 19.67 1.78 2.07
C PHE A 508 20.64 1.56 0.88
N SER A 509 20.49 0.48 0.12
CA SER A 509 21.14 0.18 -1.15
C SER A 509 20.94 1.25 -2.23
N ARG A 510 21.94 1.31 -3.13
CA ARG A 510 22.04 2.21 -4.29
C ARG A 510 21.36 1.59 -5.52
N GLY A 511 20.06 1.34 -5.45
CA GLY A 511 19.30 0.97 -6.64
C GLY A 511 19.08 2.19 -7.55
N HIS A 512 19.10 1.98 -8.87
CA HIS A 512 18.72 2.99 -9.87
C HIS A 512 17.46 2.53 -10.61
N VAL A 513 16.47 3.43 -10.72
CA VAL A 513 15.39 3.28 -11.71
C VAL A 513 15.75 4.13 -12.92
N ARG A 514 15.73 3.52 -14.11
CA ARG A 514 15.85 4.23 -15.37
C ARG A 514 14.57 4.05 -16.18
N VAL A 515 13.91 5.15 -16.48
CA VAL A 515 12.73 5.16 -17.36
C VAL A 515 13.06 5.89 -18.65
N SER A 516 12.70 5.31 -19.79
CA SER A 516 12.81 5.91 -21.11
C SER A 516 11.75 5.33 -22.06
N GLY A 517 11.72 5.81 -23.30
CA GLY A 517 10.79 5.33 -24.33
C GLY A 517 9.33 5.69 -24.03
N ASP A 518 8.42 4.78 -24.36
CA ASP A 518 6.96 4.95 -24.31
C ASP A 518 6.31 4.24 -23.11
N PHE A 519 7.06 4.02 -22.04
CA PHE A 519 6.56 3.43 -20.79
C PHE A 519 5.38 4.23 -20.23
N HIS A 520 4.27 3.56 -19.92
CA HIS A 520 3.09 4.18 -19.33
C HIS A 520 2.76 3.56 -17.97
N ALA A 521 2.51 4.40 -16.96
CA ALA A 521 2.04 3.97 -15.65
C ALA A 521 0.89 4.83 -15.11
N ASP A 522 -0.19 4.22 -14.63
CA ASP A 522 -1.25 4.97 -13.94
C ASP A 522 -0.74 5.48 -12.58
N SER A 523 -0.07 4.61 -11.82
CA SER A 523 0.68 4.99 -10.62
C SER A 523 2.08 4.36 -10.56
N ALA A 524 3.06 5.17 -10.18
CA ALA A 524 4.43 4.76 -9.94
C ALA A 524 4.94 5.29 -8.60
N THR A 525 5.49 4.42 -7.76
CA THR A 525 6.20 4.81 -6.54
C THR A 525 7.64 4.33 -6.61
N PHE A 526 8.59 5.25 -6.71
CA PHE A 526 10.02 4.97 -6.72
C PHE A 526 10.65 5.45 -5.41
N ALA A 527 10.93 4.51 -4.51
CA ALA A 527 11.56 4.81 -3.23
C ALA A 527 13.09 4.63 -3.23
N LEU A 528 13.72 4.46 -4.40
CA LEU A 528 15.17 4.25 -4.55
C LEU A 528 15.98 5.54 -4.32
N ARG A 529 17.31 5.43 -4.24
CA ARG A 529 18.20 6.60 -4.04
C ARG A 529 18.44 7.40 -5.31
N GLU A 530 18.33 6.80 -6.48
CA GLU A 530 18.56 7.46 -7.74
C GLU A 530 17.48 7.07 -8.75
N THR A 531 16.94 8.07 -9.44
CA THR A 531 15.93 7.87 -10.49
C THR A 531 16.29 8.75 -11.68
N THR A 532 16.38 8.15 -12.86
CA THR A 532 16.54 8.87 -14.13
C THR A 532 15.31 8.63 -14.99
N ILE A 533 14.64 9.69 -15.43
CA ILE A 533 13.46 9.63 -16.29
C ILE A 533 13.74 10.44 -17.54
N ALA A 534 13.81 9.77 -18.69
CA ALA A 534 14.05 10.39 -19.98
C ALA A 534 12.83 10.37 -20.90
N GLY A 535 11.75 9.72 -20.50
CA GLY A 535 10.51 9.55 -21.26
C GLY A 535 9.43 8.84 -20.44
N GLY A 536 8.34 8.45 -21.11
CA GLY A 536 7.18 7.79 -20.52
C GLY A 536 6.04 8.73 -20.13
N SER A 537 4.91 8.15 -19.72
CA SER A 537 3.70 8.85 -19.29
C SER A 537 3.21 8.32 -17.94
N PHE A 538 2.98 9.22 -16.99
CA PHE A 538 2.61 8.87 -15.61
C PHE A 538 1.35 9.62 -15.18
N GLY A 539 0.31 8.89 -14.76
CA GLY A 539 -0.84 9.50 -14.07
C GLY A 539 -0.40 10.05 -12.70
N ARG A 540 0.25 9.22 -11.90
CA ARG A 540 0.83 9.63 -10.61
C ARG A 540 2.23 9.06 -10.42
N LEU A 541 3.21 9.92 -10.13
CA LEU A 541 4.57 9.51 -9.77
C LEU A 541 4.95 10.01 -8.39
N GLN A 542 5.37 9.11 -7.51
CA GLN A 542 5.97 9.42 -6.20
C GLN A 542 7.41 8.95 -6.16
N ALA A 543 8.36 9.88 -6.28
CA ALA A 543 9.78 9.62 -6.17
C ALA A 543 10.36 10.50 -5.05
N GLN A 544 10.05 10.17 -3.79
CA GLN A 544 10.32 11.06 -2.65
C GLN A 544 11.71 10.91 -2.03
N ASN A 545 12.42 9.84 -2.35
CA ASN A 545 13.72 9.55 -1.76
C ASN A 545 14.83 9.72 -2.80
N GLY A 546 15.94 10.34 -2.41
CA GLY A 546 17.15 10.33 -3.22
C GLY A 546 17.33 11.50 -4.19
N VAL A 547 18.05 11.23 -5.28
CA VAL A 547 18.43 12.15 -6.34
C VAL A 547 17.68 11.78 -7.62
N HIS A 548 17.01 12.75 -8.23
CA HIS A 548 16.17 12.55 -9.40
C HIS A 548 16.69 13.39 -10.57
N THR A 549 16.79 12.78 -11.75
CA THR A 549 17.11 13.47 -13.00
C THR A 549 16.00 13.22 -14.00
N VAL A 550 15.35 14.28 -14.45
CA VAL A 550 14.25 14.23 -15.43
C VAL A 550 14.67 15.00 -16.67
N THR A 551 14.73 14.32 -17.81
CA THR A 551 15.06 14.92 -19.12
C THR A 551 13.89 14.88 -20.10
N GLY A 552 12.80 14.19 -19.76
CA GLY A 552 11.60 14.08 -20.59
C GLY A 552 10.49 13.26 -19.91
N GLY A 553 9.34 13.14 -20.57
CA GLY A 553 8.16 12.42 -20.09
C GLY A 553 6.95 13.33 -19.86
N ASP A 554 5.78 12.71 -19.72
CA ASP A 554 4.50 13.38 -19.43
C ASP A 554 3.99 12.94 -18.06
N PHE A 555 3.69 13.88 -17.17
CA PHE A 555 3.30 13.62 -15.79
C PHE A 555 2.00 14.37 -15.47
N GLU A 556 0.94 13.68 -15.04
CA GLU A 556 -0.27 14.36 -14.58
C GLU A 556 -0.06 14.88 -13.14
N HIS A 557 0.35 14.01 -12.21
CA HIS A 557 0.76 14.38 -10.85
C HIS A 557 2.11 13.78 -10.47
N VAL A 558 3.07 14.60 -10.03
CA VAL A 558 4.37 14.11 -9.57
C VAL A 558 4.81 14.71 -8.24
N VAL A 559 5.40 13.87 -7.38
CA VAL A 559 6.06 14.28 -6.15
C VAL A 559 7.50 13.81 -6.17
N PHE A 560 8.43 14.75 -6.20
CA PHE A 560 9.87 14.48 -6.12
C PHE A 560 10.45 14.79 -4.73
N GLY A 561 11.51 14.06 -4.41
CA GLY A 561 12.22 14.11 -3.15
C GLY A 561 13.28 15.19 -3.03
N ARG A 562 14.34 14.82 -2.28
CA ARG A 562 15.38 15.70 -1.74
C ARG A 562 16.19 16.50 -2.75
N THR A 563 16.57 15.89 -3.88
CA THR A 563 17.39 16.59 -4.88
C THR A 563 16.90 16.24 -6.27
N THR A 564 16.44 17.23 -7.02
CA THR A 564 15.77 16.99 -8.30
C THR A 564 16.35 17.93 -9.35
N THR A 565 16.75 17.40 -10.50
CA THR A 565 17.12 18.17 -11.69
C THR A 565 16.15 17.86 -12.81
N ILE A 566 15.48 18.88 -13.34
CA ILE A 566 14.52 18.77 -14.44
C ILE A 566 15.06 19.57 -15.62
N SER A 567 15.19 18.96 -16.79
CA SER A 567 15.66 19.60 -18.02
C SER A 567 14.69 19.48 -19.19
N GLY A 568 13.58 18.76 -19.00
CA GLY A 568 12.53 18.56 -19.99
C GLY A 568 11.33 17.81 -19.41
N GLY A 569 10.30 17.63 -20.23
CA GLY A 569 9.04 16.97 -19.87
C GLY A 569 7.85 17.93 -19.76
N SER A 570 6.65 17.36 -19.62
CA SER A 570 5.39 18.07 -19.42
C SER A 570 4.76 17.63 -18.10
N PHE A 571 4.43 18.59 -17.23
CA PHE A 571 3.97 18.34 -15.87
C PHE A 571 2.63 19.04 -15.66
N GLY A 572 1.57 18.28 -15.35
CA GLY A 572 0.28 18.82 -14.93
C GLY A 572 0.40 19.49 -13.56
N GLU A 573 0.79 18.71 -12.55
CA GLU A 573 1.12 19.16 -11.21
C GLU A 573 2.42 18.50 -10.73
N ALA A 574 3.41 19.32 -10.35
CA ALA A 574 4.65 18.86 -9.77
C ALA A 574 4.85 19.43 -8.37
N SER A 575 5.25 18.60 -7.41
CA SER A 575 5.61 19.01 -6.06
C SER A 575 6.99 18.46 -5.71
N CYS A 576 7.90 19.32 -5.24
CA CYS A 576 9.25 18.93 -4.86
C CYS A 576 9.50 19.29 -3.39
N SER A 577 9.81 18.29 -2.57
CA SER A 577 10.04 18.51 -1.13
C SER A 577 11.52 18.75 -0.80
N GLY A 578 12.33 19.13 -1.77
CA GLY A 578 13.79 19.21 -1.65
C GLY A 578 14.39 20.25 -2.59
N THR A 579 15.73 20.31 -2.67
CA THR A 579 16.42 21.21 -3.58
C THR A 579 16.16 20.80 -5.03
N THR A 580 15.60 21.73 -5.81
CA THR A 580 15.20 21.47 -7.18
C THR A 580 15.86 22.46 -8.14
N THR A 581 16.38 21.94 -9.24
CA THR A 581 16.94 22.74 -10.35
C THR A 581 16.14 22.47 -11.61
N VAL A 582 15.54 23.52 -12.17
CA VAL A 582 14.77 23.47 -13.42
C VAL A 582 15.58 24.16 -14.51
N LEU A 583 16.02 23.36 -15.47
CA LEU A 583 16.79 23.73 -16.66
C LEU A 583 15.92 23.71 -17.94
N GLY A 584 14.63 23.36 -17.83
CA GLY A 584 13.69 23.23 -18.94
C GLY A 584 12.44 22.44 -18.56
N GLY A 585 11.46 22.37 -19.46
CA GLY A 585 10.18 21.67 -19.28
C GLY A 585 8.94 22.57 -19.36
N GLN A 586 7.75 21.97 -19.29
CA GLN A 586 6.47 22.67 -19.26
C GLN A 586 5.69 22.29 -18.00
N PHE A 587 5.22 23.27 -17.25
CA PHE A 587 4.58 23.06 -15.95
C PHE A 587 3.20 23.72 -15.93
N GLY A 588 2.18 22.95 -15.53
CA GLY A 588 0.87 23.46 -15.12
C GLY A 588 1.00 24.08 -13.74
N ALA A 589 0.95 23.29 -12.67
CA ALA A 589 1.27 23.72 -11.32
C ALA A 589 2.63 23.17 -10.87
N PHE A 590 3.40 23.97 -10.15
CA PHE A 590 4.69 23.59 -9.59
C PHE A 590 4.81 24.07 -8.15
N GLY A 591 5.05 23.16 -7.21
CA GLY A 591 5.24 23.43 -5.79
C GLY A 591 6.64 23.05 -5.31
N THR A 592 7.24 23.85 -4.43
CA THR A 592 8.54 23.55 -3.79
C THR A 592 8.55 23.87 -2.30
N GLY A 593 9.27 23.07 -1.51
CA GLY A 593 9.40 23.20 -0.05
C GLY A 593 10.73 23.76 0.49
N ASP A 594 11.86 23.47 -0.18
CA ASP A 594 13.20 23.71 0.41
C ASP A 594 14.08 24.67 -0.40
N GLY A 595 14.16 24.51 -1.71
CA GLY A 595 14.99 25.37 -2.54
C GLY A 595 14.76 25.11 -4.01
N LEU A 596 14.67 26.18 -4.79
CA LEU A 596 14.35 26.11 -6.21
C LEU A 596 15.30 27.03 -6.98
N THR A 597 15.92 26.52 -8.03
CA THR A 597 16.65 27.32 -9.01
C THR A 597 16.07 27.05 -10.38
N VAL A 598 15.53 28.08 -11.03
CA VAL A 598 14.99 28.00 -12.38
C VAL A 598 15.90 28.78 -13.31
N THR A 599 16.48 28.13 -14.31
CA THR A 599 17.25 28.79 -15.38
C THR A 599 16.48 28.86 -16.69
N ASP A 600 15.53 27.93 -16.91
CA ASP A 600 14.68 27.87 -18.09
C ASP A 600 13.43 27.00 -17.79
N GLY A 601 12.44 27.00 -18.69
CA GLY A 601 11.16 26.29 -18.56
C GLY A 601 9.95 27.19 -18.75
N VAL A 602 8.79 26.60 -19.01
CA VAL A 602 7.52 27.32 -19.21
C VAL A 602 6.54 26.96 -18.10
N PHE A 603 6.07 27.95 -17.33
CA PHE A 603 5.15 27.78 -16.20
C PHE A 603 3.79 28.38 -16.56
N ASN A 604 2.85 27.54 -17.00
CA ASN A 604 1.53 27.95 -17.49
C ASN A 604 0.49 28.16 -16.38
N GLY A 605 0.68 27.57 -15.19
CA GLY A 605 -0.19 27.73 -14.03
C GLY A 605 0.57 28.21 -12.81
N VAL A 606 0.24 27.70 -11.62
CA VAL A 606 0.74 28.28 -10.36
C VAL A 606 2.14 27.76 -10.02
N LEU A 607 3.11 28.65 -9.83
CA LEU A 607 4.36 28.38 -9.14
C LEU A 607 4.19 28.71 -7.66
N ARG A 608 3.97 27.70 -6.83
CA ARG A 608 3.77 27.82 -5.38
C ARG A 608 5.06 27.56 -4.62
N LEU A 609 5.48 28.54 -3.83
CA LEU A 609 6.63 28.47 -2.94
C LEU A 609 6.10 28.29 -1.51
N THR A 610 6.54 27.24 -0.83
CA THR A 610 6.14 26.91 0.54
C THR A 610 7.37 26.58 1.38
N GLY A 611 7.31 26.80 2.70
CA GLY A 611 8.43 26.51 3.62
C GLY A 611 9.61 27.47 3.47
N ASP A 612 10.72 27.26 4.19
CA ASP A 612 11.94 28.11 4.18
C ASP A 612 12.71 28.10 2.83
N ALA A 613 11.99 28.12 1.71
CA ALA A 613 12.50 27.92 0.38
C ALA A 613 13.42 29.07 -0.05
N GLN A 614 14.66 28.75 -0.39
CA GLN A 614 15.54 29.66 -1.14
C GLN A 614 15.25 29.51 -2.63
N THR A 615 14.43 30.39 -3.19
CA THR A 615 14.03 30.36 -4.60
C THR A 615 14.82 31.39 -5.40
N ARG A 616 15.41 30.95 -6.51
CA ARG A 616 16.14 31.78 -7.48
C ARG A 616 15.55 31.60 -8.87
N LEU A 617 14.97 32.65 -9.42
CA LEU A 617 14.45 32.68 -10.79
C LEU A 617 15.47 33.43 -11.66
N LEU A 618 16.29 32.66 -12.40
CA LEU A 618 17.37 33.16 -13.26
C LEU A 618 16.92 33.31 -14.72
N GLY A 619 15.80 32.67 -15.09
CA GLY A 619 15.23 32.67 -16.43
C GLY A 619 13.88 31.93 -16.45
N GLY A 620 13.40 31.56 -17.65
CA GLY A 620 12.11 30.88 -17.87
C GLY A 620 10.97 31.81 -18.30
N ASP A 621 9.83 31.23 -18.67
CA ASP A 621 8.60 31.92 -19.10
C ASP A 621 7.44 31.60 -18.15
N TYR A 622 7.06 32.58 -17.31
CA TYR A 622 6.06 32.48 -16.26
C TYR A 622 4.75 33.12 -16.73
N ARG A 623 3.82 32.29 -17.18
CA ARG A 623 2.52 32.72 -17.71
C ARG A 623 1.38 32.61 -16.69
N GLY A 624 1.55 31.76 -15.69
CA GLY A 624 0.64 31.69 -14.55
C GLY A 624 1.14 32.45 -13.33
N ARG A 625 0.51 32.23 -12.18
CA ARG A 625 0.73 33.02 -10.96
C ARG A 625 1.92 32.49 -10.15
N ILE A 626 2.76 33.38 -9.62
CA ILE A 626 3.77 33.04 -8.61
C ILE A 626 3.18 33.31 -7.23
N GLU A 627 3.03 32.28 -6.41
CA GLU A 627 2.42 32.36 -5.07
C GLU A 627 3.44 31.98 -4.00
N THR A 628 3.54 32.77 -2.93
CA THR A 628 4.27 32.39 -1.71
C THR A 628 3.26 32.17 -0.58
N GLU A 629 3.27 30.98 0.02
CA GLU A 629 2.38 30.64 1.13
C GLU A 629 3.13 30.67 2.46
N SER A 630 2.99 31.78 3.19
CA SER A 630 3.44 31.83 4.58
C SER A 630 2.40 31.19 5.50
N THR A 631 2.52 29.88 5.71
CA THR A 631 1.77 29.15 6.75
C THR A 631 2.57 29.00 8.05
N SER A 632 3.85 29.36 8.03
CA SER A 632 4.76 29.30 9.17
C SER A 632 5.67 30.52 9.22
N ARG A 633 6.26 30.82 10.40
CA ARG A 633 7.19 31.93 10.68
C ARG A 633 8.53 31.88 9.90
N ALA A 634 8.50 31.37 8.67
CA ALA A 634 9.63 31.03 7.83
C ALA A 634 10.08 32.26 7.00
N ASP A 635 11.40 32.38 6.81
CA ASP A 635 12.06 33.44 6.03
C ASP A 635 12.09 33.06 4.54
N ASP A 636 10.92 32.89 3.91
CA ASP A 636 10.84 32.54 2.48
C ASP A 636 11.57 33.60 1.66
N ARG A 637 12.59 33.19 0.88
CA ARG A 637 13.37 34.11 0.05
C ARG A 637 13.13 33.83 -1.42
N LEU A 638 12.49 34.78 -2.08
CA LEU A 638 12.31 34.79 -3.52
C LEU A 638 13.28 35.78 -4.15
N ARG A 639 14.26 35.31 -4.90
CA ARG A 639 15.20 36.15 -5.64
C ARG A 639 14.96 36.02 -7.14
N ILE A 640 14.67 37.13 -7.81
CA ILE A 640 14.38 37.18 -9.24
C ILE A 640 15.48 37.97 -9.93
N GLU A 641 16.19 37.29 -10.83
CA GLU A 641 17.31 37.83 -11.60
C GLU A 641 16.95 37.97 -13.09
N GLY A 642 16.04 37.12 -13.58
CA GLY A 642 15.62 37.13 -14.98
C GLY A 642 14.39 36.27 -15.26
N GLY A 643 13.94 36.31 -16.52
CA GLY A 643 12.77 35.57 -17.02
C GLY A 643 11.69 36.46 -17.65
N SER A 644 10.75 35.83 -18.35
CA SER A 644 9.55 36.48 -18.91
C SER A 644 8.37 36.27 -17.97
N PHE A 645 7.69 37.35 -17.56
CA PHE A 645 6.55 37.29 -16.64
C PHE A 645 5.31 37.89 -17.30
N SER A 646 4.29 37.05 -17.49
CA SER A 646 2.98 37.46 -18.03
C SER A 646 1.80 37.06 -17.14
N GLY A 647 2.03 36.26 -16.11
CA GLY A 647 1.08 36.01 -15.04
C GLY A 647 1.28 36.93 -13.84
N GLY A 648 0.43 36.74 -12.83
CA GLY A 648 0.40 37.58 -11.63
C GLY A 648 1.33 37.14 -10.49
N PHE A 649 1.50 37.99 -9.50
CA PHE A 649 2.23 37.70 -8.28
C PHE A 649 1.30 37.63 -7.07
N ALA A 650 1.59 36.75 -6.12
CA ALA A 650 0.93 36.67 -4.82
C ALA A 650 2.00 36.48 -3.75
N LEU A 651 2.54 37.59 -3.28
CA LEU A 651 3.55 37.62 -2.24
C LEU A 651 2.86 37.65 -0.88
N GLY A 652 2.80 36.49 -0.22
CA GLY A 652 2.17 36.33 1.08
C GLY A 652 2.93 37.03 2.22
N PRO A 653 2.32 37.12 3.41
CA PRO A 653 2.93 37.74 4.60
C PRO A 653 4.36 37.26 4.86
N GLN A 654 5.23 38.14 5.37
CA GLN A 654 6.60 37.81 5.78
C GLN A 654 7.54 37.27 4.68
N THR A 655 7.10 37.19 3.42
CA THR A 655 7.95 36.81 2.29
C THR A 655 9.02 37.88 2.09
N ASN A 656 10.27 37.48 1.83
CA ASN A 656 11.35 38.38 1.47
C ASN A 656 11.68 38.22 -0.02
N THR A 657 11.23 39.17 -0.82
CA THR A 657 11.41 39.17 -2.27
C THR A 657 12.52 40.15 -2.66
N GLU A 658 13.56 39.66 -3.32
CA GLU A 658 14.65 40.46 -3.90
C GLU A 658 14.53 40.46 -5.43
N LEU A 659 14.38 41.63 -6.03
CA LEU A 659 14.46 41.82 -7.48
C LEU A 659 15.84 42.40 -7.82
N LEU A 660 16.61 41.70 -8.65
CA LEU A 660 17.84 42.24 -9.20
C LEU A 660 17.50 43.03 -10.45
N VAL A 661 17.73 44.34 -10.41
CA VAL A 661 17.22 45.28 -11.42
C VAL A 661 18.34 46.14 -12.01
N ARG A 662 18.21 46.48 -13.29
CA ARG A 662 19.00 47.50 -14.00
C ARG A 662 18.42 48.89 -13.78
N GLU A 663 17.09 48.97 -13.89
CA GLU A 663 16.29 50.19 -13.80
C GLU A 663 14.99 49.88 -13.04
N ALA A 664 14.50 50.86 -12.29
CA ALA A 664 13.23 50.77 -11.58
C ALA A 664 12.47 52.10 -11.65
N ILE A 665 11.16 52.01 -11.86
CA ILE A 665 10.23 53.12 -11.96
C ILE A 665 9.05 52.80 -11.05
N LEU A 666 8.73 53.68 -10.12
CA LEU A 666 7.55 53.58 -9.26
C LEU A 666 6.60 54.72 -9.61
N ASP A 667 5.38 54.41 -10.03
CA ASP A 667 4.34 55.38 -10.41
C ASP A 667 4.76 56.39 -11.48
N GLY A 668 5.66 55.97 -12.37
CA GLY A 668 6.21 56.82 -13.43
C GLY A 668 7.44 57.63 -13.02
N GLU A 669 7.88 57.55 -11.75
CA GLU A 669 9.11 58.19 -11.26
C GLU A 669 10.26 57.18 -11.20
N THR A 670 11.40 57.52 -11.80
CA THR A 670 12.62 56.69 -11.75
C THR A 670 13.20 56.65 -10.34
N LEU A 671 13.49 55.45 -9.83
CA LEU A 671 14.14 55.24 -8.55
C LEU A 671 15.66 55.28 -8.72
N GLU A 672 16.33 56.26 -8.11
CA GLU A 672 17.78 56.45 -8.20
C GLU A 672 18.51 55.93 -6.94
N PHE A 673 19.32 54.89 -7.12
CA PHE A 673 20.19 54.31 -6.09
C PHE A 673 21.45 53.73 -6.73
N ALA A 674 22.59 53.64 -6.02
CA ALA A 674 23.84 53.27 -6.66
C ALA A 674 23.89 51.77 -7.02
N PRO A 675 24.63 51.37 -8.07
CA PRO A 675 24.93 49.96 -8.30
C PRO A 675 25.47 49.24 -7.06
N GLY A 676 24.90 48.07 -6.75
CA GLY A 676 25.21 47.29 -5.55
C GLY A 676 24.44 47.70 -4.30
N ASP A 677 23.77 48.87 -4.30
CA ASP A 677 22.87 49.25 -3.22
C ASP A 677 21.52 48.53 -3.37
N SER A 678 20.85 48.35 -2.23
CA SER A 678 19.50 47.82 -2.15
C SER A 678 18.52 48.89 -1.64
N LEU A 679 17.31 48.92 -2.22
CA LEU A 679 16.21 49.81 -1.86
C LEU A 679 14.97 48.97 -1.52
N GLU A 680 14.45 49.10 -0.30
CA GLU A 680 13.18 48.46 0.09
C GLU A 680 12.00 49.32 -0.36
N ILE A 681 11.05 48.71 -1.06
CA ILE A 681 9.80 49.34 -1.49
C ILE A 681 8.77 49.16 -0.38
N VAL A 682 8.34 50.27 0.22
CA VAL A 682 7.40 50.30 1.36
C VAL A 682 6.00 50.73 0.95
N GLU A 683 5.86 51.28 -0.26
CA GLU A 683 4.61 51.72 -0.84
C GLU A 683 3.70 50.51 -1.14
N ARG A 684 2.42 50.62 -0.75
CA ARG A 684 1.40 49.57 -0.93
C ARG A 684 0.07 50.23 -1.30
N GLY A 685 -0.70 49.58 -2.16
CA GLY A 685 -2.03 49.97 -2.63
C GLY A 685 -2.22 49.73 -4.13
N ALA A 686 -3.46 49.47 -4.55
CA ALA A 686 -3.84 49.22 -5.95
C ALA A 686 -3.42 50.30 -6.97
N GLN A 687 -3.18 51.53 -6.50
CA GLN A 687 -2.71 52.63 -7.34
C GLN A 687 -1.21 52.58 -7.66
N HIS A 688 -0.42 51.83 -6.87
CA HIS A 688 1.03 51.81 -6.99
C HIS A 688 1.48 50.75 -7.99
N VAL A 689 2.24 51.17 -9.00
CA VAL A 689 2.76 50.30 -10.05
C VAL A 689 4.28 50.41 -10.09
N LEU A 690 4.94 49.31 -9.78
CA LEU A 690 6.39 49.16 -9.91
C LEU A 690 6.70 48.54 -11.27
N SER A 691 7.45 49.27 -12.10
CA SER A 691 7.99 48.76 -13.37
C SER A 691 9.50 48.70 -13.28
N VAL A 692 10.08 47.53 -13.52
CA VAL A 692 11.53 47.30 -13.45
C VAL A 692 12.03 46.68 -14.74
N ILE A 693 13.31 46.92 -15.03
CA ILE A 693 14.08 46.12 -15.97
C ILE A 693 14.97 45.21 -15.13
N LEU A 694 14.78 43.90 -15.19
CA LEU A 694 15.54 42.92 -14.43
C LEU A 694 17.01 42.84 -14.89
N ALA A 695 17.85 42.13 -14.14
CA ALA A 695 19.28 42.03 -14.41
C ALA A 695 19.61 41.41 -15.78
N ASP A 696 18.77 40.53 -16.30
CA ASP A 696 18.87 39.98 -17.65
C ASP A 696 18.34 40.91 -18.76
N GLY A 697 17.75 42.06 -18.38
CA GLY A 697 17.16 43.04 -19.31
C GLY A 697 15.67 42.86 -19.56
N THR A 698 15.02 41.87 -18.96
CA THR A 698 13.59 41.63 -19.14
C THR A 698 12.74 42.65 -18.37
N PRO A 699 11.67 43.20 -18.98
CA PRO A 699 10.75 44.07 -18.26
C PRO A 699 9.83 43.27 -17.34
N LEU A 700 9.60 43.77 -16.13
CA LEU A 700 8.63 43.25 -15.17
C LEU A 700 7.80 44.41 -14.61
N THR A 701 6.48 44.23 -14.54
CA THR A 701 5.55 45.20 -13.93
C THR A 701 4.75 44.51 -12.83
N LEU A 702 4.68 45.14 -11.65
CA LEU A 702 3.96 44.66 -10.47
C LEU A 702 3.00 45.75 -9.97
N THR A 703 1.74 45.39 -9.73
CA THR A 703 0.81 46.22 -8.94
C THR A 703 1.02 45.90 -7.47
N LEU A 704 1.26 46.90 -6.63
CA LEU A 704 1.59 46.70 -5.21
C LEU A 704 0.33 46.65 -4.34
N ASP A 705 -0.73 45.97 -4.79
CA ASP A 705 -2.02 45.91 -4.10
C ASP A 705 -1.98 44.93 -2.90
N PRO A 706 -2.24 45.37 -1.66
CA PRO A 706 -2.29 44.49 -0.50
C PRO A 706 -3.67 43.85 -0.29
N ASP A 707 -4.69 44.25 -1.05
CA ASP A 707 -5.99 43.61 -1.05
C ASP A 707 -5.98 42.52 -2.15
N ASP A 708 -6.48 41.32 -1.88
CA ASP A 708 -6.41 40.15 -2.79
C ASP A 708 -7.14 40.42 -4.12
N GLY A 709 -6.41 41.03 -5.05
CA GLY A 709 -6.85 41.40 -6.38
C GLY A 709 -6.48 40.34 -7.42
N PRO A 710 -7.18 40.31 -8.57
CA PRO A 710 -7.00 39.28 -9.59
C PRO A 710 -5.69 39.39 -10.40
N ALA A 711 -4.88 40.43 -10.20
CA ALA A 711 -3.64 40.66 -10.95
C ALA A 711 -2.42 40.35 -10.10
N ASP A 712 -1.99 41.28 -9.25
CA ASP A 712 -0.90 41.12 -8.31
C ASP A 712 -1.38 41.39 -6.88
N TYR A 713 -0.87 40.61 -5.94
CA TYR A 713 -1.08 40.74 -4.51
C TYR A 713 0.27 40.80 -3.82
N VAL A 714 0.53 41.88 -3.07
CA VAL A 714 1.74 42.04 -2.26
C VAL A 714 1.33 42.40 -0.85
N ASP A 715 1.43 41.41 0.05
CA ASP A 715 1.03 41.58 1.45
C ASP A 715 1.76 42.79 2.08
N ALA A 716 1.05 43.52 2.94
CA ALA A 716 1.62 44.68 3.62
C ALA A 716 2.84 44.36 4.49
N THR A 717 3.02 43.10 4.88
CA THR A 717 4.15 42.61 5.68
C THR A 717 5.21 41.87 4.86
N ALA A 718 4.99 41.68 3.55
CA ALA A 718 6.03 41.17 2.65
C ALA A 718 7.11 42.24 2.43
N SER A 719 8.38 41.85 2.49
CA SER A 719 9.50 42.71 2.13
C SER A 719 9.76 42.57 0.64
N LEU A 720 9.84 43.70 -0.06
CA LEU A 720 10.16 43.79 -1.47
C LEU A 720 11.38 44.71 -1.63
N VAL A 721 12.52 44.10 -1.94
CA VAL A 721 13.81 44.78 -2.04
C VAL A 721 14.28 44.78 -3.48
N LEU A 722 14.68 45.94 -3.98
CA LEU A 722 15.34 46.08 -5.27
C LEU A 722 16.84 46.18 -5.04
N THR A 723 17.63 45.34 -5.68
CA THR A 723 19.10 45.46 -5.68
C THR A 723 19.55 45.87 -7.08
N ARG A 724 20.20 47.04 -7.20
CA ARG A 724 20.65 47.54 -8.50
C ARG A 724 21.87 46.75 -8.92
N VAL A 725 21.79 46.00 -10.00
CA VAL A 725 22.98 45.35 -10.55
C VAL A 725 23.88 46.41 -11.17
N ALA A 726 25.20 46.27 -10.98
CA ALA A 726 26.15 47.05 -11.73
C ALA A 726 26.00 46.69 -13.20
N LEU A 727 25.58 47.69 -13.99
CA LEU A 727 25.55 47.55 -15.43
C LEU A 727 27.00 47.46 -15.91
N GLY A 728 27.25 46.49 -16.79
CA GLY A 728 28.47 46.48 -17.55
C GLY A 728 28.68 47.81 -18.27
N CYS A 729 29.93 48.22 -18.39
CA CYS A 729 30.31 49.48 -19.02
C CYS A 729 29.92 49.54 -20.52
N ASN A 730 29.74 48.39 -21.15
CA ASN A 730 29.19 48.20 -22.49
C ASN A 730 28.64 46.76 -22.61
N ALA A 731 28.10 46.38 -23.77
CA ALA A 731 27.50 45.05 -23.96
C ALA A 731 28.49 43.87 -24.03
N ALA A 732 29.81 44.12 -23.91
CA ALA A 732 30.81 43.08 -23.71
C ALA A 732 31.23 42.92 -22.24
N ASP A 733 30.72 43.73 -21.31
CA ASP A 733 30.92 43.60 -19.87
C ASP A 733 29.71 42.85 -19.27
N LEU A 734 29.76 41.53 -19.35
CA LEU A 734 28.67 40.59 -19.09
C LEU A 734 28.81 39.87 -17.74
N ALA A 735 29.97 39.93 -17.10
CA ALA A 735 30.28 39.23 -15.87
C ALA A 735 30.95 40.15 -14.83
N PRO A 736 30.71 39.92 -13.51
CA PRO A 736 31.45 40.61 -12.47
C PRO A 736 32.98 40.35 -12.55
N PRO A 737 33.82 41.36 -12.27
CA PRO A 737 33.47 42.70 -11.79
C PRO A 737 33.04 43.66 -12.91
N PHE A 738 31.76 44.03 -12.89
CA PHE A 738 31.20 45.00 -13.84
C PHE A 738 31.90 46.36 -13.73
N GLY A 739 32.13 47.00 -14.86
CA GLY A 739 32.99 48.17 -15.03
C GLY A 739 34.41 47.82 -15.52
N VAL A 740 34.71 46.54 -15.74
CA VAL A 740 35.97 46.05 -16.31
C VAL A 740 35.68 44.90 -17.26
N VAL A 741 35.98 45.07 -18.55
CA VAL A 741 35.92 43.94 -19.50
C VAL A 741 37.14 43.04 -19.32
N ASP A 742 36.95 41.77 -18.94
CA ASP A 742 37.98 40.75 -18.73
C ASP A 742 37.57 39.34 -19.22
N LEU A 743 38.38 38.32 -18.92
CA LEU A 743 38.14 36.95 -19.40
C LEU A 743 36.84 36.31 -18.89
N ALA A 744 36.29 36.76 -17.77
CA ALA A 744 35.00 36.32 -17.27
C ALA A 744 33.87 36.70 -18.23
N ASP A 745 33.93 37.89 -18.84
CA ASP A 745 32.94 38.32 -19.81
C ASP A 745 32.97 37.50 -21.09
N VAL A 746 34.17 37.09 -21.51
CA VAL A 746 34.32 36.18 -22.66
C VAL A 746 33.67 34.84 -22.35
N ALA A 747 33.86 34.32 -21.13
CA ALA A 747 33.24 33.07 -20.73
C ALA A 747 31.70 33.17 -20.68
N GLU A 748 31.17 34.28 -20.14
CA GLU A 748 29.73 34.53 -20.08
C GLU A 748 29.12 34.74 -21.48
N TYR A 749 29.78 35.49 -22.36
CA TYR A 749 29.36 35.65 -23.75
C TYR A 749 29.28 34.30 -24.47
N LEU A 750 30.32 33.46 -24.34
CA LEU A 750 30.33 32.14 -24.97
C LEU A 750 29.24 31.23 -24.40
N TYR A 751 28.94 31.35 -23.11
CA TYR A 751 27.84 30.63 -22.46
C TYR A 751 26.47 31.06 -23.02
N TRP A 752 26.24 32.35 -23.24
CA TRP A 752 25.01 32.85 -23.86
C TRP A 752 24.93 32.49 -25.35
N PHE A 753 26.06 32.57 -26.06
CA PHE A 753 26.16 32.24 -27.47
C PHE A 753 25.83 30.76 -27.72
N ASP A 754 26.35 29.84 -26.91
CA ASP A 754 26.07 28.40 -27.00
C ASP A 754 24.58 28.07 -26.83
N ARG A 755 23.84 28.91 -26.10
CA ARG A 755 22.40 28.76 -25.84
C ARG A 755 21.49 29.51 -26.80
N ASN A 756 22.05 30.21 -27.79
CA ASN A 756 21.30 31.16 -28.61
C ASN A 756 20.49 32.17 -27.75
N ALA A 757 21.05 32.65 -26.64
CA ALA A 757 20.36 33.59 -25.77
C ALA A 757 20.35 35.01 -26.39
N PRO A 758 19.25 35.78 -26.28
CA PRO A 758 19.15 37.13 -26.87
C PRO A 758 20.28 38.08 -26.47
N ALA A 759 20.89 37.86 -25.31
CA ALA A 759 21.94 38.72 -24.81
C ALA A 759 23.33 38.46 -25.47
N ALA A 760 23.46 37.39 -26.29
CA ALA A 760 24.60 37.18 -27.19
C ALA A 760 24.39 37.79 -28.60
N ASP A 761 23.19 38.30 -28.91
CA ASP A 761 22.86 38.93 -30.20
C ASP A 761 23.23 40.42 -30.17
N LEU A 762 24.47 40.72 -30.56
CA LEU A 762 25.09 42.04 -30.46
C LEU A 762 25.19 42.76 -31.81
N ALA A 763 24.81 42.10 -32.91
CA ALA A 763 24.93 42.62 -34.27
C ALA A 763 23.60 42.49 -35.05
N ALA A 764 23.48 43.23 -36.17
CA ALA A 764 22.36 43.06 -37.07
C ALA A 764 22.61 41.89 -38.03
N PRO A 765 21.58 41.10 -38.42
CA PRO A 765 20.18 41.27 -38.07
C PRO A 765 19.82 40.70 -36.69
N GLN A 766 19.19 41.53 -35.85
CA GLN A 766 18.70 41.13 -34.53
C GLN A 766 17.69 39.97 -34.63
N GLY A 767 17.73 39.07 -33.65
CA GLY A 767 17.04 37.79 -33.62
C GLY A 767 17.80 36.64 -34.29
N THR A 768 19.05 36.83 -34.70
CA THR A 768 19.89 35.80 -35.34
C THR A 768 21.29 35.83 -34.75
N ILE A 769 21.66 34.80 -33.97
CA ILE A 769 22.98 34.69 -33.36
C ILE A 769 23.94 34.00 -34.35
N ASP A 770 24.91 34.75 -34.86
CA ASP A 770 25.90 34.31 -35.84
C ASP A 770 27.31 34.90 -35.57
N ILE A 771 28.21 34.76 -36.55
CA ILE A 771 29.60 35.21 -36.39
C ILE A 771 29.72 36.75 -36.28
N ALA A 772 28.76 37.51 -36.80
CA ALA A 772 28.73 38.96 -36.69
C ALA A 772 28.57 39.39 -35.22
N ASP A 773 27.82 38.64 -34.42
CA ASP A 773 27.69 38.87 -32.98
C ASP A 773 29.01 38.64 -32.26
N VAL A 774 29.72 37.57 -32.62
CA VAL A 774 31.05 37.30 -32.05
C VAL A 774 32.02 38.43 -32.39
N VAL A 775 31.95 38.95 -33.62
CA VAL A 775 32.77 40.10 -34.03
C VAL A 775 32.36 41.37 -33.27
N ALA A 776 31.07 41.62 -33.08
CA ALA A 776 30.57 42.75 -32.30
C ALA A 776 30.99 42.67 -30.83
N PHE A 777 30.88 41.49 -30.22
CA PHE A 777 31.40 41.21 -28.88
C PHE A 777 32.89 41.54 -28.80
N LEU A 778 33.71 40.98 -29.70
CA LEU A 778 35.17 41.22 -29.68
C LEU A 778 35.54 42.69 -29.91
N GLN A 779 34.75 43.44 -30.68
CA GLN A 779 34.96 44.87 -30.87
C GLN A 779 34.66 45.68 -29.60
N LEU A 780 33.53 45.39 -28.94
CA LEU A 780 33.16 46.00 -27.66
C LEU A 780 34.15 45.61 -26.55
N PHE A 781 34.56 44.35 -26.54
CA PHE A 781 35.56 43.82 -25.63
C PHE A 781 36.90 44.54 -25.79
N GLY A 782 37.38 44.66 -27.04
CA GLY A 782 38.63 45.34 -27.36
C GLY A 782 38.58 46.85 -27.13
N ALA A 783 37.39 47.46 -27.14
CA ALA A 783 37.21 48.85 -26.76
C ALA A 783 37.38 49.07 -25.25
N GLY A 784 37.13 48.03 -24.44
CA GLY A 784 37.19 48.08 -22.98
C GLY A 784 36.11 48.96 -22.36
N CYS A 785 36.22 49.16 -21.05
CA CYS A 785 35.33 50.07 -20.32
C CYS A 785 35.85 51.52 -20.39
N PRO A 786 34.99 52.50 -20.75
CA PRO A 786 35.35 53.91 -20.79
C PRO A 786 35.68 54.53 -19.43
#